data_AF-A0A9Q0QC27-F1
#
_entry.id   AF-A0A9Q0QC27-F1
#
_cell.length_a   1.000
_cell.length_b   1.000
_cell.length_c   1.000
_cell.angle_alpha   90.00
_cell.angle_beta   90.00
_cell.angle_gamma   90.00
#
_symmetry.space_group_name_H-M   'P 1'
#
loop_
_entity.id
_entity.type
_entity.pdbx_description
1 polymer ?
#
loop_
_entity_poly.entity_id
_entity_poly.type
_entity_poly.pdbx_seq_one_letter_code
_entity_poly.pdbx_strand_id
1 'polypeptide(L)'
;MAEGSVNFLISKLAQVLDEEGQLLTRVRTEAEYISDELEFMKAFLRVADAMEERDPSLEVLVKKVRDIAYDMEDALDDFKLRLTHDRGQRFFAPLQRSFDYVLNLRARHQIASRIRGIKSRVIGISEAHRRYLIRNDIMKQGSTFSSISRLESQGDGLLLEEADLVGIEKPKRQLIEWLLERKTGREVVSVVGMGGLGKSTLVKKVYDDPDVKKQFKFRAWITVSQSFKKEELLKDIIQQLFRIHRKRGPKGVDHMDYDKLRTVINKFLQQKKYLIVLDDVWHTSAWGAFQHALPNNNCGSRIMVTTRNTEVASTACMDFPDRVFPLVPLSQEESWILFCKKIFPNNTCPPHLKNISETILGRCEGLPLAIVSISGVLATKDKNKLDEWEKVHRSLGAGFENNDTLMNTRKILSLSYNDLPYYLKCCLLYFSIFPEGNPIGRMKLIRLWIAEGFVEGKEGMTLEEVAEDYLNELIKRSLVRVVMATSDGRVNTCRVHDLLREIMITKAKDQDFVAIAKEDGMMWPEKVRRVSIHKAMPSIPRRHAASRLRSVLIFWGAHSDSPSPNLSFGHLRFLNVLDLEGAPLKEFPSKVFSLFLLKYLSLRNTSVNSIPSSISKLLNLETLDLKHTQISELPVGILKLRKLRHLLVYRYEIDSDDRIHTKYGFEPPTQIGNLQSMQKLCFVEANQGDDLLLELGRMNQLRRLGIVKFRKEHGKALCSSVTKLTELRALSITAITDSEFIDLGCLSSPPRFLQRLYLTGRLQSLPEWLHSSDSLVKLVLKWSQLSEDPLLSLQHLPNLVHLELVQGLQRGDDMLPSKWISTA
;
A
#
# COMPACT_ATOMS: atom_id res chain seq x y z
N MET A 1 4.38 15.31 5.77
CA MET A 1 2.94 14.91 5.53
C MET A 1 2.00 16.07 5.26
N ALA A 2 2.27 17.28 5.77
CA ALA A 2 1.39 18.42 5.56
C ALA A 2 1.14 18.69 4.05
N GLU A 3 2.11 18.37 3.19
CA GLU A 3 1.99 18.55 1.74
C GLU A 3 0.81 17.76 1.16
N GLY A 4 0.62 16.51 1.58
CA GLY A 4 -0.49 15.68 1.11
C GLY A 4 -1.85 16.26 1.52
N SER A 5 -1.95 16.81 2.73
CA SER A 5 -3.16 17.49 3.21
C SER A 5 -3.48 18.76 2.41
N VAL A 6 -2.43 19.54 2.08
CA VAL A 6 -2.55 20.74 1.25
C VAL A 6 -2.92 20.39 -0.19
N ASN A 7 -2.30 19.35 -0.77
CA ASN A 7 -2.60 18.93 -2.13
C ASN A 7 -4.04 18.43 -2.28
N PHE A 8 -4.48 17.58 -1.35
CA PHE A 8 -5.87 17.12 -1.30
C PHE A 8 -6.85 18.30 -1.22
N LEU A 9 -6.52 19.30 -0.40
CA LEU A 9 -7.32 20.50 -0.25
C LEU A 9 -7.39 21.32 -1.54
N ILE A 10 -6.28 21.49 -2.28
CA ILE A 10 -6.25 22.17 -3.58
C ILE A 10 -7.19 21.47 -4.56
N SER A 11 -7.07 20.14 -4.71
CA SER A 11 -7.93 19.37 -5.62
C SER A 11 -9.42 19.48 -5.23
N LYS A 12 -9.70 19.46 -3.93
CA LYS A 12 -11.07 19.60 -3.41
C LYS A 12 -11.63 21.00 -3.63
N LEU A 13 -10.81 22.03 -3.48
CA LEU A 13 -11.19 23.41 -3.74
C LEU A 13 -11.51 23.61 -5.23
N ALA A 14 -10.67 23.08 -6.12
CA ALA A 14 -10.93 23.08 -7.55
C ALA A 14 -12.27 22.39 -7.89
N GLN A 15 -12.54 21.22 -7.30
CA GLN A 15 -13.82 20.54 -7.49
C GLN A 15 -15.01 21.38 -7.02
N VAL A 16 -14.92 22.04 -5.87
CA VAL A 16 -16.00 22.92 -5.38
C VAL A 16 -16.19 24.12 -6.31
N LEU A 17 -15.10 24.68 -6.86
CA LEU A 17 -15.16 25.78 -7.82
C LEU A 17 -15.75 25.35 -9.16
N ASP A 18 -15.50 24.13 -9.62
CA ASP A 18 -16.08 23.60 -10.86
C ASP A 18 -17.56 23.24 -10.70
N GLU A 19 -17.92 22.56 -9.59
CA GLU A 19 -19.31 22.14 -9.31
C GLU A 19 -20.23 23.34 -9.01
N GLU A 20 -19.72 24.37 -8.33
CA GLU A 20 -20.54 25.45 -7.75
C GLU A 20 -20.09 26.86 -8.18
N GLY A 21 -19.15 26.99 -9.12
CA GLY A 21 -18.51 28.26 -9.51
C GLY A 21 -19.44 29.32 -10.10
N GLN A 22 -20.56 28.91 -10.72
CA GLN A 22 -21.60 29.83 -11.19
C GLN A 22 -22.33 30.53 -10.03
N LEU A 23 -22.33 29.94 -8.83
CA LEU A 23 -23.06 30.44 -7.65
C LEU A 23 -22.19 31.32 -6.73
N LEU A 24 -20.90 31.51 -7.04
CA LEU A 24 -19.88 31.93 -6.08
C LEU A 24 -18.96 33.08 -6.54
N THR A 25 -19.41 34.04 -7.36
CA THR A 25 -18.53 35.10 -7.93
C THR A 25 -17.65 35.87 -6.92
N ARG A 26 -18.16 36.20 -5.72
CA ARG A 26 -17.37 36.85 -4.64
C ARG A 26 -16.52 35.89 -3.81
N VAL A 27 -16.89 34.61 -3.75
CA VAL A 27 -16.15 33.56 -3.00
C VAL A 27 -15.03 32.99 -3.88
N ARG A 28 -15.21 33.04 -5.20
CA ARG A 28 -14.26 32.58 -6.22
C ARG A 28 -12.93 33.31 -6.12
N THR A 29 -12.92 34.64 -6.01
CA THR A 29 -11.67 35.41 -5.86
C THR A 29 -10.90 35.07 -4.58
N GLU A 30 -11.61 34.85 -3.46
CA GLU A 30 -10.97 34.43 -2.20
C GLU A 30 -10.50 32.98 -2.25
N ALA A 31 -11.23 32.11 -2.95
CA ALA A 31 -10.84 30.71 -3.16
C ALA A 31 -9.64 30.58 -4.10
N GLU A 32 -9.60 31.34 -5.20
CA GLU A 32 -8.45 31.44 -6.11
C GLU A 32 -7.21 31.92 -5.34
N TYR A 33 -7.33 33.00 -4.57
CA TYR A 33 -6.24 33.48 -3.70
C TYR A 33 -5.74 32.40 -2.73
N ILE A 34 -6.64 31.65 -2.07
CA ILE A 34 -6.20 30.58 -1.18
C ILE A 34 -5.58 29.42 -1.97
N SER A 35 -6.08 29.10 -3.16
CA SER A 35 -5.47 28.08 -4.02
C SER A 35 -4.01 28.42 -4.29
N ASP A 36 -3.74 29.67 -4.68
CA ASP A 36 -2.38 30.16 -4.94
C ASP A 36 -1.50 30.07 -3.67
N GLU A 37 -1.99 30.53 -2.52
CA GLU A 37 -1.27 30.42 -1.24
C GLU A 37 -1.00 28.96 -0.83
N LEU A 38 -1.96 28.06 -1.04
CA LEU A 38 -1.78 26.63 -0.78
C LEU A 38 -0.74 26.02 -1.72
N GLU A 39 -0.65 26.46 -2.97
CA GLU A 39 0.42 26.04 -3.87
C GLU A 39 1.80 26.49 -3.38
N PHE A 40 1.94 27.73 -2.90
CA PHE A 40 3.17 28.19 -2.25
C PHE A 40 3.50 27.38 -0.99
N MET A 41 2.51 27.09 -0.15
CA MET A 41 2.70 26.21 1.02
C MET A 41 3.12 24.81 0.62
N LYS A 42 2.52 24.24 -0.43
CA LYS A 42 2.89 22.93 -0.96
C LYS A 42 4.36 22.93 -1.39
N ALA A 43 4.82 23.95 -2.10
CA ALA A 43 6.22 24.10 -2.50
C ALA A 43 7.16 24.22 -1.29
N PHE A 44 6.78 25.00 -0.27
CA PHE A 44 7.53 25.12 0.98
C PHE A 44 7.63 23.76 1.70
N LEU A 45 6.51 23.05 1.83
CA LEU A 45 6.44 21.77 2.54
C LEU A 45 7.29 20.68 1.90
N ARG A 46 7.46 20.69 0.57
CA ARG A 46 8.42 19.81 -0.13
C ARG A 46 9.84 19.97 0.37
N VAL A 47 10.26 21.19 0.65
CA VAL A 47 11.59 21.51 1.16
C VAL A 47 11.68 21.21 2.65
N ALA A 48 10.63 21.52 3.41
CA ALA A 48 10.58 21.31 4.85
C ALA A 48 10.58 19.82 5.24
N ASP A 49 9.81 18.96 4.55
CA ASP A 49 9.76 17.51 4.80
C ASP A 49 11.15 16.84 4.63
N ALA A 50 12.05 17.42 3.82
CA ALA A 50 13.44 16.93 3.64
C ALA A 50 14.40 17.38 4.76
N MET A 51 14.00 18.38 5.55
CA MET A 51 14.81 19.02 6.60
C MET A 51 14.20 18.88 8.01
N GLU A 52 13.00 18.31 8.13
CA GLU A 52 12.16 18.27 9.35
C GLU A 52 12.90 17.66 10.56
N GLU A 53 13.74 16.63 10.37
CA GLU A 53 14.52 16.01 11.46
C GLU A 53 15.71 16.86 11.94
N ARG A 54 15.98 18.02 11.34
CA ARG A 54 17.16 18.86 11.65
C ARG A 54 16.81 20.18 12.33
N ASP A 55 15.55 20.61 12.30
CA ASP A 55 15.14 21.93 12.81
C ASP A 55 13.77 21.87 13.51
N PRO A 56 13.75 21.89 14.86
CA PRO A 56 12.50 21.90 15.63
C PRO A 56 11.55 23.06 15.29
N SER A 57 12.09 24.18 14.77
CA SER A 57 11.26 25.32 14.35
C SER A 57 10.50 25.03 13.05
N LEU A 58 11.08 24.24 12.15
CA LEU A 58 10.41 23.78 10.93
C LEU A 58 9.30 22.78 11.26
N GLU A 59 9.51 21.89 12.23
CA GLU A 59 8.48 20.93 12.67
C GLU A 59 7.20 21.63 13.16
N VAL A 60 7.35 22.66 14.00
CA VAL A 60 6.21 23.47 14.48
C VAL A 60 5.49 24.16 13.32
N LEU A 61 6.25 24.65 12.34
CA LEU A 61 5.69 25.32 11.16
C LEU A 61 4.91 24.34 10.27
N VAL A 62 5.48 23.17 9.95
CA VAL A 62 4.81 22.09 9.20
C VAL A 62 3.51 21.68 9.89
N LYS A 63 3.52 21.54 11.22
CA LYS A 63 2.32 21.24 12.01
C LYS A 63 1.24 22.32 11.86
N LYS A 64 1.61 23.60 11.94
CA LYS A 64 0.64 24.71 11.80
C LYS A 64 0.02 24.77 10.40
N VAL A 65 0.81 24.56 9.35
CA VAL A 65 0.31 24.52 7.96
C VAL A 65 -0.66 23.36 7.78
N ARG A 66 -0.34 22.17 8.31
CA ARG A 66 -1.24 21.02 8.30
C ARG A 66 -2.57 21.32 9.00
N ASP A 67 -2.53 21.92 10.19
CA ASP A 67 -3.72 22.30 10.96
C ASP A 67 -4.61 23.28 10.17
N ILE A 68 -4.01 24.22 9.42
CA ILE A 68 -4.74 25.12 8.53
C ILE A 68 -5.42 24.37 7.38
N ALA A 69 -4.68 23.48 6.70
CA ALA A 69 -5.24 22.72 5.59
C ALA A 69 -6.45 21.89 6.05
N TYR A 70 -6.33 21.30 7.22
CA TYR A 70 -7.39 20.57 7.92
C TYR A 70 -8.60 21.43 8.26
N ASP A 71 -8.40 22.60 8.87
CA ASP A 71 -9.51 23.51 9.19
C ASP A 71 -10.24 24.00 7.93
N MET A 72 -9.50 24.20 6.83
CA MET A 72 -10.08 24.56 5.55
C MET A 72 -10.88 23.43 4.92
N GLU A 73 -10.36 22.20 4.96
CA GLU A 73 -11.09 21.02 4.51
C GLU A 73 -12.43 20.88 5.25
N ASP A 74 -12.43 21.06 6.58
CA ASP A 74 -13.64 21.00 7.40
C ASP A 74 -14.63 22.13 7.06
N ALA A 75 -14.13 23.31 6.70
CA ALA A 75 -14.96 24.41 6.22
C ALA A 75 -15.62 24.13 4.86
N LEU A 76 -14.88 23.52 3.92
CA LEU A 76 -15.40 23.11 2.63
C LEU A 76 -16.47 22.02 2.76
N ASP A 77 -16.26 21.05 3.66
CA ASP A 77 -17.25 20.01 3.91
C ASP A 77 -18.50 20.50 4.62
N ASP A 78 -18.35 21.38 5.61
CA ASP A 78 -19.49 22.03 6.26
C ASP A 78 -20.33 22.81 5.23
N PHE A 79 -19.66 23.49 4.29
CA PHE A 79 -20.33 24.16 3.19
C PHE A 79 -21.09 23.18 2.28
N LYS A 80 -20.45 22.08 1.86
CA LYS A 80 -21.09 21.05 1.03
C LYS A 80 -22.30 20.42 1.72
N LEU A 81 -22.20 20.13 3.01
CA LEU A 81 -23.32 19.60 3.81
C LEU A 81 -24.51 20.55 3.90
N ARG A 82 -24.26 21.87 3.97
CA ARG A 82 -25.33 22.88 4.07
C ARG A 82 -26.06 23.06 2.75
N LEU A 83 -25.34 23.07 1.63
CA LEU A 83 -25.94 23.14 0.29
C LEU A 83 -26.89 21.95 0.02
N THR A 84 -26.59 20.78 0.58
CA THR A 84 -27.34 19.55 0.30
C THR A 84 -28.52 19.34 1.24
N HIS A 85 -28.44 19.81 2.49
CA HIS A 85 -29.57 19.79 3.42
C HIS A 85 -30.79 20.57 2.89
N ASP A 86 -30.55 21.60 2.07
CA ASP A 86 -31.59 22.44 1.46
C ASP A 86 -32.27 21.77 0.25
N ARG A 87 -31.62 20.83 -0.44
CA ARG A 87 -32.25 20.07 -1.54
C ARG A 87 -33.05 18.84 -1.08
N GLY A 88 -32.81 18.34 0.14
CA GLY A 88 -33.29 17.04 0.62
C GLY A 88 -34.50 17.05 1.56
N GLN A 89 -34.95 18.20 2.04
CA GLN A 89 -36.16 18.33 2.86
C GLN A 89 -37.03 19.49 2.35
N ARG A 90 -38.11 19.16 1.62
CA ARG A 90 -39.51 19.66 1.80
C ARG A 90 -40.25 19.78 0.47
N PHE A 91 -41.41 19.14 0.42
CA PHE A 91 -42.51 19.50 -0.47
C PHE A 91 -43.16 20.82 0.03
N PHE A 92 -43.63 21.68 -0.91
CA PHE A 92 -44.51 22.88 -0.82
C PHE A 92 -43.92 24.30 -1.09
N ALA A 93 -44.39 24.90 -2.22
CA ALA A 93 -44.76 26.31 -2.52
C ALA A 93 -43.71 27.41 -2.90
N PRO A 94 -44.10 28.47 -3.68
CA PRO A 94 -43.21 29.43 -4.36
C PRO A 94 -42.47 30.46 -3.47
N LEU A 95 -42.86 30.60 -2.19
CA LEU A 95 -42.16 31.46 -1.21
C LEU A 95 -40.78 30.91 -0.78
N GLN A 96 -40.39 29.71 -1.24
CA GLN A 96 -39.10 29.08 -0.91
C GLN A 96 -37.90 29.67 -1.67
N ARG A 97 -38.07 30.21 -2.89
CA ARG A 97 -36.93 30.70 -3.71
C ARG A 97 -36.14 31.83 -3.04
N SER A 98 -36.81 32.71 -2.32
CA SER A 98 -36.19 33.80 -1.56
C SER A 98 -35.49 33.30 -0.29
N PHE A 99 -36.03 32.27 0.37
CA PHE A 99 -35.42 31.65 1.56
C PHE A 99 -34.19 30.81 1.20
N ASP A 100 -34.25 30.04 0.11
CA ASP A 100 -33.12 29.27 -0.44
C ASP A 100 -31.99 30.20 -0.87
N TYR A 101 -32.32 31.37 -1.42
CA TYR A 101 -31.33 32.40 -1.77
C TYR A 101 -30.65 32.98 -0.52
N VAL A 102 -31.41 33.28 0.54
CA VAL A 102 -30.90 33.82 1.81
C VAL A 102 -30.06 32.78 2.59
N LEU A 103 -30.47 31.51 2.62
CA LEU A 103 -29.72 30.43 3.27
C LEU A 103 -28.44 30.08 2.50
N ASN A 104 -28.49 30.04 1.17
CA ASN A 104 -27.29 29.95 0.33
C ASN A 104 -26.35 31.14 0.55
N LEU A 105 -26.86 32.37 0.64
CA LEU A 105 -26.06 33.55 1.00
C LEU A 105 -25.41 33.42 2.37
N ARG A 106 -26.10 32.86 3.37
CA ARG A 106 -25.57 32.62 4.71
C ARG A 106 -24.46 31.58 4.70
N ALA A 107 -24.66 30.45 4.01
CA ALA A 107 -23.63 29.43 3.83
C ALA A 107 -22.39 30.02 3.13
N ARG A 108 -22.60 30.83 2.08
CA ARG A 108 -21.55 31.58 1.34
C ARG A 108 -20.81 32.59 2.22
N HIS A 109 -21.52 33.36 3.03
CA HIS A 109 -20.89 34.31 3.96
C HIS A 109 -20.06 33.59 5.02
N GLN A 110 -20.55 32.47 5.54
CA GLN A 110 -19.85 31.70 6.56
C GLN A 110 -18.59 31.01 6.02
N ILE A 111 -18.66 30.37 4.85
CA ILE A 111 -17.45 29.80 4.23
C ILE A 111 -16.44 30.90 3.88
N ALA A 112 -16.89 32.03 3.31
CA ALA A 112 -16.01 33.17 3.02
C ALA A 112 -15.36 33.74 4.29
N SER A 113 -16.10 33.83 5.39
CA SER A 113 -15.55 34.27 6.69
C SER A 113 -14.54 33.28 7.25
N ARG A 114 -14.77 31.96 7.13
CA ARG A 114 -13.81 30.94 7.55
C ARG A 114 -12.55 30.98 6.70
N ILE A 115 -12.72 31.10 5.38
CA ILE A 115 -11.66 31.30 4.38
C ILE A 115 -10.79 32.52 4.73
N ARG A 116 -11.42 33.68 5.02
CA ARG A 116 -10.67 34.87 5.45
C ARG A 116 -9.92 34.65 6.77
N GLY A 117 -10.53 33.99 7.74
CA GLY A 117 -9.85 33.64 9.01
C GLY A 117 -8.64 32.72 8.79
N ILE A 118 -8.74 31.78 7.87
CA ILE A 118 -7.64 30.91 7.44
C ILE A 118 -6.53 31.74 6.77
N LYS A 119 -6.88 32.61 5.82
CA LYS A 119 -5.94 33.55 5.17
C LYS A 119 -5.15 34.37 6.18
N SER A 120 -5.81 34.97 7.19
CA SER A 120 -5.10 35.73 8.23
C SER A 120 -4.12 34.87 9.03
N ARG A 121 -4.45 33.59 9.30
CA ARG A 121 -3.54 32.65 9.97
C ARG A 121 -2.35 32.26 9.10
N VAL A 122 -2.57 32.04 7.81
CA VAL A 122 -1.53 31.81 6.80
C VAL A 122 -0.51 32.95 6.82
N ILE A 123 -0.98 34.19 6.72
CA ILE A 123 -0.13 35.40 6.74
C ILE A 123 0.65 35.47 8.05
N GLY A 124 -0.02 35.30 9.19
CA GLY A 124 0.63 35.35 10.51
C GLY A 124 1.73 34.28 10.70
N ILE A 125 1.57 33.11 10.07
CA ILE A 125 2.60 32.06 10.06
C ILE A 125 3.81 32.49 9.22
N SER A 126 3.58 33.01 8.02
CA SER A 126 4.64 33.50 7.13
C SER A 126 5.47 34.61 7.80
N GLU A 127 4.79 35.58 8.44
CA GLU A 127 5.43 36.66 9.19
C GLU A 127 6.19 36.16 10.42
N ALA A 128 5.65 35.18 11.15
CA ALA A 128 6.35 34.55 12.26
C ALA A 128 7.62 33.84 11.76
N HIS A 129 7.52 33.06 10.68
CA HIS A 129 8.65 32.36 10.10
C HIS A 129 9.76 33.34 9.69
N ARG A 130 9.41 34.43 8.98
CA ARG A 130 10.37 35.49 8.60
C ARG A 130 11.08 36.09 9.82
N ARG A 131 10.35 36.37 10.90
CA ARG A 131 10.92 36.92 12.16
C ARG A 131 11.93 35.97 12.81
N TYR A 132 11.64 34.66 12.84
CA TYR A 132 12.51 33.68 13.47
C TYR A 132 13.68 33.23 12.57
N LEU A 133 13.51 33.24 11.24
CA LEU A 133 14.60 32.95 10.30
C LEU A 133 15.71 34.01 10.40
N ILE A 134 15.33 35.28 10.44
CA ILE A 134 16.26 36.41 10.61
C ILE A 134 17.04 36.27 11.93
N ARG A 135 16.41 35.77 13.00
CA ARG A 135 17.08 35.54 14.29
C ARG A 135 18.00 34.32 14.28
N ASN A 136 17.66 33.28 13.53
CA ASN A 136 18.47 32.07 13.39
C ASN A 136 19.69 32.27 12.48
N ASP A 137 19.62 33.07 11.41
CA ASP A 137 20.80 33.40 10.60
C ASP A 137 21.83 34.24 11.37
N ILE A 138 21.38 35.06 12.33
CA ILE A 138 22.27 35.79 13.26
C ILE A 138 22.94 34.84 14.26
N MET A 139 22.27 33.75 14.67
CA MET A 139 22.83 32.75 15.61
C MET A 139 23.64 31.63 14.94
N LYS A 140 23.39 31.31 13.66
CA LYS A 140 24.08 30.24 12.91
C LYS A 140 25.50 30.60 12.46
N GLN A 141 25.95 31.85 12.62
CA GLN A 141 27.37 32.19 12.42
C GLN A 141 28.31 31.59 13.50
N GLY A 142 27.78 30.87 14.50
CA GLY A 142 28.57 30.28 15.59
C GLY A 142 28.59 28.76 15.71
N SER A 143 27.93 27.97 14.85
CA SER A 143 27.87 26.51 15.07
C SER A 143 27.82 25.65 13.80
N THR A 144 28.98 25.21 13.35
CA THR A 144 29.15 24.13 12.37
C THR A 144 28.89 22.78 13.04
N PHE A 145 27.63 22.40 13.28
CA PHE A 145 27.31 21.11 13.89
C PHE A 145 26.98 20.01 12.87
N SER A 146 28.00 19.16 12.66
CA SER A 146 28.00 17.71 12.33
C SER A 146 27.03 17.17 11.27
N SER A 147 27.47 17.15 10.01
CA SER A 147 27.14 16.11 9.03
C SER A 147 27.89 14.79 9.25
N ILE A 148 28.78 14.73 10.26
CA ILE A 148 29.73 13.64 10.50
C ILE A 148 29.08 12.44 11.23
N SER A 149 28.08 12.64 12.09
CA SER A 149 27.49 11.56 12.92
C SER A 149 26.64 10.54 12.15
N ARG A 150 26.31 10.78 10.87
CA ARG A 150 25.48 9.86 10.06
C ARG A 150 26.30 8.74 9.42
N LEU A 151 27.57 8.99 9.09
CA LEU A 151 28.45 8.02 8.44
C LEU A 151 28.95 6.95 9.42
N GLU A 152 29.10 7.33 10.70
CA GLU A 152 29.69 6.47 11.74
C GLU A 152 28.81 5.26 12.08
N SER A 153 27.48 5.42 12.19
CA SER A 153 26.58 4.31 12.56
C SER A 153 26.42 3.21 11.48
N GLN A 154 26.70 3.50 10.21
CA GLN A 154 26.68 2.49 9.13
C GLN A 154 28.01 1.74 8.98
N GLY A 155 29.12 2.33 9.43
CA GLY A 155 30.47 1.75 9.33
C GLY A 155 30.72 0.60 10.31
N ASP A 156 30.14 0.65 11.53
CA ASP A 156 30.42 -0.32 12.59
C ASP A 156 29.97 -1.75 12.24
N GLY A 157 28.88 -1.92 11.48
CA GLY A 157 28.40 -3.22 11.03
C GLY A 157 29.31 -3.92 10.01
N LEU A 158 30.24 -3.19 9.38
CA LEU A 158 31.21 -3.72 8.41
C LEU A 158 32.47 -4.28 9.09
N LEU A 159 32.63 -4.04 10.40
CA LEU A 159 33.78 -4.49 11.20
C LEU A 159 33.50 -5.78 12.01
N LEU A 160 32.31 -6.37 11.87
CA LEU A 160 31.93 -7.59 12.60
C LEU A 160 32.80 -8.79 12.20
N GLU A 161 33.28 -9.55 13.18
CA GLU A 161 33.98 -10.81 12.97
C GLU A 161 33.04 -11.87 12.35
N GLU A 162 33.57 -12.78 11.51
CA GLU A 162 32.74 -13.83 10.89
C GLU A 162 32.09 -14.76 11.92
N ALA A 163 32.76 -15.02 13.05
CA ALA A 163 32.24 -15.85 14.12
C ALA A 163 30.89 -15.33 14.65
N ASP A 164 30.66 -14.01 14.59
CA ASP A 164 29.48 -13.32 15.12
C ASP A 164 28.28 -13.28 14.18
N LEU A 165 28.41 -13.84 12.97
CA LEU A 165 27.37 -13.83 11.96
C LEU A 165 26.64 -15.18 11.92
N VAL A 166 25.34 -15.15 11.62
CA VAL A 166 24.48 -16.33 11.53
C VAL A 166 23.71 -16.26 10.22
N GLY A 167 23.52 -17.42 9.56
CA GLY A 167 22.72 -17.54 8.33
C GLY A 167 23.37 -16.97 7.05
N ILE A 168 24.63 -16.53 7.11
CA ILE A 168 25.29 -15.88 5.95
C ILE A 168 25.98 -16.84 4.97
N GLU A 169 26.25 -18.09 5.38
CA GLU A 169 27.12 -19.01 4.64
C GLU A 169 26.56 -19.39 3.25
N LYS A 170 25.27 -19.75 3.18
CA LYS A 170 24.62 -20.10 1.91
C LYS A 170 24.56 -18.90 0.96
N PRO A 171 24.05 -17.72 1.37
CA PRO A 171 24.08 -16.52 0.53
C PRO A 171 25.49 -16.12 0.08
N LYS A 172 26.48 -16.17 0.99
CA LYS A 172 27.88 -15.81 0.69
C LYS A 172 28.42 -16.70 -0.42
N ARG A 173 28.26 -18.02 -0.30
CA ARG A 173 28.72 -19.00 -1.28
C ARG A 173 28.11 -18.77 -2.66
N GLN A 174 26.80 -18.58 -2.73
CA GLN A 174 26.10 -18.34 -3.99
C GLN A 174 26.59 -17.05 -4.68
N LEU A 175 26.78 -15.97 -3.93
CA LEU A 175 27.33 -14.73 -4.48
C LEU A 175 28.77 -14.90 -4.96
N ILE A 176 29.60 -15.65 -4.23
CA ILE A 176 30.98 -15.97 -4.67
C ILE A 176 30.94 -16.76 -5.98
N GLU A 177 30.11 -17.81 -6.08
CA GLU A 177 29.95 -18.60 -7.32
C GLU A 177 29.61 -17.69 -8.51
N TRP A 178 28.63 -16.79 -8.36
CA TRP A 178 28.25 -15.84 -9.40
C TRP A 178 29.39 -14.88 -9.79
N LEU A 179 30.22 -14.44 -8.85
CA LEU A 179 31.34 -13.56 -9.13
C LEU A 179 32.50 -14.28 -9.83
N LEU A 180 32.77 -15.53 -9.45
CA LEU A 180 33.92 -16.30 -9.94
C LEU A 180 33.62 -17.06 -11.25
N GLU A 181 32.37 -17.12 -11.69
CA GLU A 181 31.94 -17.69 -12.97
C GLU A 181 32.84 -17.22 -14.14
N ARG A 182 33.31 -18.17 -14.96
CA ARG A 182 34.22 -17.91 -16.07
C ARG A 182 33.48 -17.30 -17.26
N LYS A 183 33.19 -16.00 -17.16
CA LYS A 183 32.62 -15.18 -18.24
C LYS A 183 33.53 -14.02 -18.59
N THR A 184 33.53 -13.63 -19.85
CA THR A 184 34.41 -12.59 -20.40
C THR A 184 33.81 -11.19 -20.26
N GLY A 185 32.48 -11.02 -20.31
CA GLY A 185 31.82 -9.73 -20.16
C GLY A 185 31.79 -9.19 -18.72
N ARG A 186 31.53 -7.88 -18.59
CA ARG A 186 31.19 -7.23 -17.32
C ARG A 186 29.76 -7.58 -16.93
N GLU A 187 29.58 -8.10 -15.72
CA GLU A 187 28.25 -8.42 -15.15
C GLU A 187 27.97 -7.61 -13.89
N VAL A 188 26.69 -7.41 -13.61
CA VAL A 188 26.19 -6.72 -12.42
C VAL A 188 25.42 -7.71 -11.56
N VAL A 189 25.71 -7.75 -10.27
CA VAL A 189 25.01 -8.57 -9.27
C VAL A 189 24.38 -7.62 -8.26
N SER A 190 23.07 -7.72 -8.06
CA SER A 190 22.34 -6.84 -7.12
C SER A 190 21.82 -7.63 -5.93
N VAL A 191 22.10 -7.18 -4.71
CA VAL A 191 21.52 -7.72 -3.47
C VAL A 191 20.44 -6.77 -2.99
N VAL A 192 19.19 -7.24 -2.94
CA VAL A 192 18.02 -6.42 -2.61
C VAL A 192 17.28 -6.93 -1.37
N GLY A 193 16.73 -6.00 -0.59
CA GLY A 193 15.87 -6.32 0.55
C GLY A 193 15.69 -5.13 1.51
N MET A 194 14.78 -5.28 2.47
CA MET A 194 14.47 -4.27 3.49
C MET A 194 15.72 -3.76 4.25
N GLY A 195 15.64 -2.53 4.77
CA GLY A 195 16.67 -1.98 5.66
C GLY A 195 16.84 -2.86 6.91
N GLY A 196 18.09 -3.11 7.32
CA GLY A 196 18.41 -3.93 8.49
C GLY A 196 18.61 -5.43 8.25
N LEU A 197 18.41 -5.94 7.03
CA LEU A 197 18.60 -7.36 6.67
C LEU A 197 20.06 -7.83 6.61
N GLY A 198 21.05 -6.93 6.70
CA GLY A 198 22.47 -7.30 6.62
C GLY A 198 23.05 -7.38 5.20
N LYS A 199 22.42 -6.73 4.20
CA LYS A 199 22.92 -6.68 2.80
C LYS A 199 24.38 -6.25 2.70
N SER A 200 24.72 -5.10 3.30
CA SER A 200 26.08 -4.55 3.29
C SER A 200 27.06 -5.50 4.00
N THR A 201 26.66 -6.11 5.11
CA THR A 201 27.46 -7.13 5.83
C THR A 201 27.73 -8.35 4.95
N LEU A 202 26.72 -8.90 4.27
CA LEU A 202 26.86 -10.03 3.37
C LEU A 202 27.82 -9.71 2.21
N VAL A 203 27.59 -8.60 1.51
CA VAL A 203 28.43 -8.19 0.37
C VAL A 203 29.85 -7.85 0.84
N LYS A 204 30.02 -7.33 2.05
CA LYS A 204 31.33 -7.10 2.66
C LYS A 204 32.10 -8.40 2.87
N LYS A 205 31.46 -9.45 3.40
CA LYS A 205 32.08 -10.78 3.56
C LYS A 205 32.45 -11.42 2.23
N VAL A 206 31.66 -11.23 1.18
CA VAL A 206 32.00 -11.66 -0.18
C VAL A 206 33.19 -10.86 -0.73
N TYR A 207 33.16 -9.53 -0.60
CA TYR A 207 34.22 -8.64 -1.07
C TYR A 207 35.57 -8.91 -0.40
N ASP A 208 35.53 -9.31 0.87
CA ASP A 208 36.71 -9.62 1.67
C ASP A 208 37.19 -11.06 1.57
N ASP A 209 36.45 -11.93 0.87
CA ASP A 209 36.78 -13.33 0.68
C ASP A 209 38.13 -13.52 -0.06
N PRO A 210 39.01 -14.42 0.40
CA PRO A 210 40.33 -14.63 -0.20
C PRO A 210 40.29 -14.96 -1.69
N ASP A 211 39.33 -15.76 -2.15
CA ASP A 211 39.25 -16.18 -3.56
C ASP A 211 38.81 -15.01 -4.45
N VAL A 212 37.86 -14.21 -3.97
CA VAL A 212 37.44 -12.96 -4.62
C VAL A 212 38.61 -11.97 -4.67
N LYS A 213 39.34 -11.80 -3.56
CA LYS A 213 40.54 -10.93 -3.50
C LYS A 213 41.61 -11.36 -4.51
N LYS A 214 41.84 -12.67 -4.65
CA LYS A 214 42.82 -13.24 -5.56
C LYS A 214 42.45 -13.00 -7.02
N GLN A 215 41.17 -13.10 -7.37
CA GLN A 215 40.73 -12.96 -8.75
C GLN A 215 40.57 -11.49 -9.20
N PHE A 216 40.16 -10.59 -8.28
CA PHE A 216 39.93 -9.18 -8.58
C PHE A 216 40.99 -8.30 -7.89
N LYS A 217 42.04 -7.92 -8.63
CA LYS A 217 43.12 -7.06 -8.11
C LYS A 217 42.69 -5.60 -7.96
N PHE A 218 41.82 -5.11 -8.85
CA PHE A 218 41.33 -3.73 -8.85
C PHE A 218 39.95 -3.69 -8.22
N ARG A 219 39.85 -3.13 -7.01
CA ARG A 219 38.61 -3.15 -6.23
C ARG A 219 38.33 -1.80 -5.59
N ALA A 220 37.06 -1.45 -5.46
CA ALA A 220 36.62 -0.28 -4.69
C ALA A 220 35.26 -0.55 -4.05
N TRP A 221 35.02 0.09 -2.91
CA TRP A 221 33.78 0.04 -2.16
C TRP A 221 33.25 1.46 -1.96
N ILE A 222 32.09 1.77 -2.51
CA ILE A 222 31.50 3.10 -2.48
C ILE A 222 30.15 3.03 -1.80
N THR A 223 29.97 3.75 -0.70
CA THR A 223 28.67 3.91 -0.04
C THR A 223 27.94 5.11 -0.65
N VAL A 224 26.74 4.88 -1.17
CA VAL A 224 25.93 5.89 -1.85
C VAL A 224 24.89 6.43 -0.89
N SER A 225 25.05 7.68 -0.45
CA SER A 225 24.06 8.36 0.40
C SER A 225 22.81 8.79 -0.40
N GLN A 226 21.69 9.00 0.30
CA GLN A 226 20.43 9.53 -0.28
C GLN A 226 20.66 10.81 -1.09
N SER A 227 21.34 11.78 -0.49
CA SER A 227 21.87 12.95 -1.18
C SER A 227 23.32 12.67 -1.56
N PHE A 228 23.64 12.62 -2.85
CA PHE A 228 24.99 12.40 -3.32
C PHE A 228 25.38 13.39 -4.42
N LYS A 229 26.67 13.69 -4.51
CA LYS A 229 27.26 14.38 -5.65
C LYS A 229 28.03 13.36 -6.47
N LYS A 230 27.72 13.29 -7.76
CA LYS A 230 28.30 12.28 -8.67
C LYS A 230 29.82 12.37 -8.69
N GLU A 231 30.36 13.59 -8.66
CA GLU A 231 31.79 13.87 -8.68
C GLU A 231 32.51 13.33 -7.43
N GLU A 232 31.92 13.50 -6.23
CA GLU A 232 32.52 13.03 -4.98
C GLU A 232 32.64 11.50 -4.97
N LEU A 233 31.61 10.79 -5.46
CA LEU A 233 31.64 9.32 -5.55
C LEU A 233 32.67 8.81 -6.56
N LEU A 234 32.79 9.45 -7.74
CA LEU A 234 33.81 9.07 -8.73
C LEU A 234 35.24 9.38 -8.22
N LYS A 235 35.43 10.48 -7.49
CA LYS A 235 36.70 10.80 -6.84
C LYS A 235 37.11 9.71 -5.84
N ASP A 236 36.18 9.23 -5.02
CA ASP A 236 36.43 8.13 -4.07
C ASP A 236 36.84 6.83 -4.79
N ILE A 237 36.16 6.46 -5.89
CA ILE A 237 36.58 5.32 -6.73
C ILE A 237 38.03 5.48 -7.18
N ILE A 238 38.41 6.64 -7.72
CA ILE A 238 39.78 6.91 -8.17
C ILE A 238 40.76 6.76 -6.99
N GLN A 239 40.46 7.36 -5.84
CA GLN A 239 41.33 7.30 -4.68
C GLN A 239 41.57 5.84 -4.22
N GLN A 240 40.52 5.02 -4.16
CA GLN A 240 40.62 3.61 -3.75
C GLN A 240 41.39 2.76 -4.77
N LEU A 241 41.09 2.90 -6.07
CA LEU A 241 41.75 2.12 -7.12
C LEU A 241 43.26 2.37 -7.20
N PHE A 242 43.70 3.60 -6.95
CA PHE A 242 45.12 3.97 -7.00
C PHE A 242 45.86 3.68 -5.68
N ARG A 243 45.17 3.76 -4.53
CA ARG A 243 45.71 3.40 -3.20
C ARG A 243 46.18 1.95 -3.16
N ILE A 244 45.41 1.00 -3.71
CA ILE A 244 45.73 -0.44 -3.69
C ILE A 244 47.12 -0.73 -4.29
N HIS A 245 47.59 0.08 -5.24
CA HIS A 245 48.84 -0.17 -5.96
C HIS A 245 49.96 0.82 -5.60
N ARG A 246 49.80 1.65 -4.56
CA ARG A 246 50.75 2.70 -4.17
C ARG A 246 51.19 3.61 -5.34
N LYS A 247 50.35 3.77 -6.36
CA LYS A 247 50.61 4.66 -7.49
C LYS A 247 50.18 6.08 -7.13
N ARG A 248 50.94 7.09 -7.56
CA ARG A 248 50.46 8.48 -7.49
C ARG A 248 49.18 8.58 -8.33
N GLY A 249 48.12 9.09 -7.70
CA GLY A 249 46.86 9.36 -8.38
C GLY A 249 47.02 10.43 -9.48
N PRO A 250 46.03 10.60 -10.35
CA PRO A 250 46.02 11.69 -11.33
C PRO A 250 46.18 13.04 -10.62
N LYS A 251 46.96 13.97 -11.18
CA LYS A 251 47.09 15.33 -10.61
C LYS A 251 45.77 16.09 -10.80
N GLY A 252 45.32 16.80 -9.76
CA GLY A 252 44.17 17.69 -9.84
C GLY A 252 42.79 17.01 -9.79
N VAL A 253 42.68 15.76 -9.31
CA VAL A 253 41.40 15.02 -9.20
C VAL A 253 40.31 15.83 -8.49
N ASP A 254 40.67 16.58 -7.45
CA ASP A 254 39.70 17.38 -6.67
C ASP A 254 39.02 18.50 -7.48
N HIS A 255 39.63 18.93 -8.58
CA HIS A 255 39.15 20.01 -9.44
C HIS A 255 38.59 19.49 -10.78
N MET A 256 38.58 18.17 -11.00
CA MET A 256 38.03 17.58 -12.20
C MET A 256 36.51 17.61 -12.20
N ASP A 257 35.94 17.94 -13.36
CA ASP A 257 34.51 17.76 -13.64
C ASP A 257 34.13 16.28 -13.79
N TYR A 258 32.83 16.01 -13.79
CA TYR A 258 32.26 14.67 -13.88
C TYR A 258 32.73 13.87 -15.09
N ASP A 259 32.80 14.48 -16.28
CA ASP A 259 33.19 13.78 -17.52
C ASP A 259 34.68 13.43 -17.56
N LYS A 260 35.55 14.30 -17.01
CA LYS A 260 36.97 14.00 -16.84
C LYS A 260 37.18 12.87 -15.85
N LEU A 261 36.50 12.88 -14.71
CA LEU A 261 36.56 11.79 -13.72
C LEU A 261 36.13 10.46 -14.33
N ARG A 262 35.02 10.46 -15.09
CA ARG A 262 34.53 9.30 -15.84
C ARG A 262 35.59 8.75 -16.79
N THR A 263 36.20 9.64 -17.58
CA THR A 263 37.24 9.28 -18.56
C THR A 263 38.47 8.67 -17.90
N VAL A 264 38.89 9.20 -16.75
CA VAL A 264 40.02 8.69 -15.97
C VAL A 264 39.76 7.26 -15.48
N ILE A 265 38.59 7.01 -14.88
CA ILE A 265 38.20 5.67 -14.40
C ILE A 265 38.14 4.70 -15.57
N ASN A 266 37.45 5.09 -16.64
CA ASN A 266 37.26 4.25 -17.82
C ASN A 266 38.60 3.84 -18.45
N LYS A 267 39.47 4.81 -18.78
CA LYS A 267 40.80 4.54 -19.33
C LYS A 267 41.66 3.69 -18.40
N PHE A 268 41.59 3.94 -17.10
CA PHE A 268 42.35 3.17 -16.13
C PHE A 268 41.90 1.70 -16.10
N LEU A 269 40.60 1.43 -16.18
CA LEU A 269 40.02 0.09 -16.05
C LEU A 269 39.95 -0.70 -17.37
N GLN A 270 40.11 -0.07 -18.54
CA GLN A 270 39.82 -0.67 -19.86
C GLN A 270 40.41 -2.07 -20.13
N GLN A 271 41.58 -2.40 -19.59
CA GLN A 271 42.25 -3.71 -19.78
C GLN A 271 42.46 -4.46 -18.46
N LYS A 272 41.60 -4.23 -17.47
CA LYS A 272 41.76 -4.77 -16.12
C LYS A 272 40.50 -5.46 -15.65
N LYS A 273 40.66 -6.63 -15.05
CA LYS A 273 39.58 -7.28 -14.29
C LYS A 273 39.37 -6.54 -12.97
N TYR A 274 38.17 -6.03 -12.74
CA TYR A 274 37.84 -5.23 -11.54
C TYR A 274 36.56 -5.70 -10.85
N LEU A 275 36.44 -5.37 -9.56
CA LEU A 275 35.22 -5.53 -8.76
C LEU A 275 34.90 -4.20 -8.06
N ILE A 276 33.79 -3.55 -8.43
CA ILE A 276 33.31 -2.34 -7.77
C ILE A 276 32.05 -2.67 -6.98
N VAL A 277 31.99 -2.28 -5.70
CA VAL A 277 30.79 -2.37 -4.88
C VAL A 277 30.17 -0.98 -4.75
N LEU A 278 28.88 -0.87 -5.07
CA LEU A 278 28.03 0.28 -4.81
C LEU A 278 27.04 -0.09 -3.70
N ASP A 279 27.30 0.38 -2.50
CA ASP A 279 26.54 0.04 -1.29
C ASP A 279 25.44 1.08 -1.00
N ASP A 280 24.24 0.60 -0.66
CA ASP A 280 23.02 1.35 -0.32
C ASP A 280 22.53 2.30 -1.42
N VAL A 281 22.44 1.84 -2.67
CA VAL A 281 21.95 2.66 -3.80
C VAL A 281 20.44 2.93 -3.70
N TRP A 282 20.05 4.21 -3.65
CA TRP A 282 18.66 4.65 -3.41
C TRP A 282 17.81 4.81 -4.69
N HIS A 283 18.40 5.29 -5.78
CA HIS A 283 17.69 5.68 -7.00
C HIS A 283 18.35 5.14 -8.28
N THR A 284 17.55 4.89 -9.32
CA THR A 284 18.04 4.43 -10.64
C THR A 284 18.95 5.47 -11.32
N SER A 285 18.72 6.75 -11.06
CA SER A 285 19.58 7.85 -11.53
C SER A 285 20.99 7.80 -10.93
N ALA A 286 21.15 7.29 -9.70
CA ALA A 286 22.46 7.07 -9.09
C ALA A 286 23.22 5.97 -9.81
N TRP A 287 22.55 4.85 -10.11
CA TRP A 287 23.13 3.77 -10.91
C TRP A 287 23.58 4.23 -12.29
N GLY A 288 22.74 4.99 -13.01
CA GLY A 288 23.09 5.54 -14.33
C GLY A 288 24.35 6.40 -14.32
N ALA A 289 24.65 7.07 -13.20
CA ALA A 289 25.88 7.86 -13.06
C ALA A 289 27.16 7.00 -13.02
N PHE A 290 27.09 5.74 -12.60
CA PHE A 290 28.23 4.82 -12.53
C PHE A 290 28.36 3.96 -13.79
N GLN A 291 27.23 3.58 -14.40
CA GLN A 291 27.19 2.65 -15.53
C GLN A 291 28.13 3.05 -16.67
N HIS A 292 28.19 4.35 -16.98
CA HIS A 292 29.04 4.90 -18.05
C HIS A 292 30.51 5.13 -17.65
N ALA A 293 30.81 5.15 -16.35
CA ALA A 293 32.19 5.30 -15.86
C ALA A 293 32.98 3.99 -15.89
N LEU A 294 32.28 2.88 -15.72
CA LEU A 294 32.88 1.55 -15.59
C LEU A 294 32.88 0.86 -16.96
N PRO A 295 34.02 0.54 -17.56
CA PRO A 295 34.06 0.00 -18.92
C PRO A 295 33.57 -1.46 -18.95
N ASN A 296 32.73 -1.82 -19.92
CA ASN A 296 32.52 -3.23 -20.25
C ASN A 296 33.74 -3.74 -21.03
N ASN A 297 34.79 -4.07 -20.27
CA ASN A 297 35.95 -4.74 -20.82
C ASN A 297 35.69 -6.24 -20.84
N ASN A 298 36.15 -6.92 -21.89
CA ASN A 298 36.02 -8.38 -21.98
C ASN A 298 37.00 -9.11 -21.04
N CYS A 299 37.25 -8.54 -19.85
CA CYS A 299 38.18 -9.04 -18.83
C CYS A 299 37.44 -9.73 -17.66
N GLY A 300 36.14 -9.95 -17.76
CA GLY A 300 35.33 -10.63 -16.74
C GLY A 300 35.13 -9.80 -15.47
N SER A 301 34.92 -8.49 -15.62
CA SER A 301 34.72 -7.57 -14.49
C SER A 301 33.35 -7.74 -13.83
N ARG A 302 33.23 -7.32 -12.57
CA ARG A 302 31.99 -7.44 -11.79
C ARG A 302 31.63 -6.13 -11.10
N ILE A 303 30.35 -5.85 -11.00
CA ILE A 303 29.82 -4.76 -10.17
C ILE A 303 28.81 -5.37 -9.20
N MET A 304 28.94 -5.08 -7.92
CA MET A 304 27.94 -5.45 -6.92
C MET A 304 27.16 -4.21 -6.48
N VAL A 305 25.84 -4.33 -6.41
CA VAL A 305 24.95 -3.27 -5.95
C VAL A 305 24.19 -3.79 -4.74
N THR A 306 24.17 -3.05 -3.63
CA THR A 306 23.19 -3.30 -2.56
C THR A 306 22.12 -2.22 -2.60
N THR A 307 20.85 -2.59 -2.44
CA THR A 307 19.74 -1.63 -2.46
C THR A 307 18.54 -2.12 -1.67
N ARG A 308 17.68 -1.19 -1.27
CA ARG A 308 16.35 -1.48 -0.69
C ARG A 308 15.25 -1.51 -1.74
N ASN A 309 15.56 -1.07 -2.96
CA ASN A 309 14.60 -0.90 -4.04
C ASN A 309 14.82 -1.94 -5.14
N THR A 310 13.84 -2.83 -5.35
CA THR A 310 13.91 -3.85 -6.41
C THR A 310 14.01 -3.26 -7.79
N GLU A 311 13.46 -2.07 -8.04
CA GLU A 311 13.58 -1.39 -9.32
C GLU A 311 15.01 -0.98 -9.62
N VAL A 312 15.77 -0.54 -8.61
CA VAL A 312 17.20 -0.24 -8.75
C VAL A 312 17.97 -1.51 -9.06
N ALA A 313 17.69 -2.61 -8.36
CA ALA A 313 18.32 -3.90 -8.59
C ALA A 313 18.05 -4.44 -10.00
N SER A 314 16.79 -4.42 -10.45
CA SER A 314 16.39 -4.85 -11.79
C SER A 314 16.96 -3.94 -12.88
N THR A 315 17.01 -2.63 -12.66
CA THR A 315 17.62 -1.69 -13.62
C THR A 315 19.14 -1.92 -13.74
N ALA A 316 19.81 -2.18 -12.61
CA ALA A 316 21.23 -2.47 -12.60
C ALA A 316 21.58 -3.81 -13.28
N CYS A 317 20.67 -4.78 -13.19
CA CYS A 317 20.80 -6.12 -13.75
C CYS A 317 19.95 -6.33 -15.02
N MET A 318 19.62 -5.28 -15.79
CA MET A 318 18.77 -5.41 -17.00
C MET A 318 19.30 -6.45 -17.99
N ASP A 319 20.61 -6.49 -18.19
CA ASP A 319 21.26 -7.44 -19.10
C ASP A 319 21.36 -8.87 -18.50
N PHE A 320 21.13 -9.02 -17.19
CA PHE A 320 21.29 -10.28 -16.44
C PHE A 320 20.22 -10.43 -15.33
N PRO A 321 18.93 -10.65 -15.67
CA PRO A 321 17.85 -10.66 -14.68
C PRO A 321 17.99 -11.75 -13.58
N ASP A 322 18.73 -12.83 -13.87
CA ASP A 322 19.08 -13.92 -12.94
C ASP A 322 20.07 -13.49 -11.84
N ARG A 323 20.64 -12.28 -11.94
CA ARG A 323 21.66 -11.75 -11.00
C ARG A 323 21.12 -10.79 -9.96
N VAL A 324 19.80 -10.77 -9.76
CA VAL A 324 19.16 -10.13 -8.62
C VAL A 324 19.01 -11.15 -7.49
N PHE A 325 19.72 -10.94 -6.39
CA PHE A 325 19.66 -11.74 -5.17
C PHE A 325 18.70 -11.10 -4.15
N PRO A 326 17.46 -11.63 -3.98
CA PRO A 326 16.58 -11.18 -2.92
C PRO A 326 17.05 -11.76 -1.57
N LEU A 327 17.55 -10.88 -0.69
CA LEU A 327 17.92 -11.26 0.67
C LEU A 327 16.67 -11.40 1.52
N VAL A 328 16.50 -12.56 2.15
CA VAL A 328 15.36 -12.89 3.02
C VAL A 328 15.73 -12.71 4.50
N PRO A 329 14.74 -12.53 5.40
CA PRO A 329 14.98 -12.57 6.84
C PRO A 329 15.55 -13.92 7.30
N LEU A 330 16.22 -13.92 8.46
CA LEU A 330 16.73 -15.14 9.10
C LEU A 330 15.58 -16.10 9.43
N SER A 331 15.86 -17.41 9.40
CA SER A 331 14.91 -18.41 9.90
C SER A 331 14.65 -18.23 11.40
N GLN A 332 13.61 -18.87 11.93
CA GLN A 332 13.32 -18.81 13.36
C GLN A 332 14.49 -19.38 14.20
N GLU A 333 15.11 -20.45 13.72
CA GLU A 333 16.26 -21.09 14.33
C GLU A 333 17.50 -20.20 14.27
N GLU A 334 17.82 -19.63 13.10
CA GLU A 334 18.95 -18.71 12.93
C GLU A 334 18.78 -17.45 13.79
N SER A 335 17.55 -16.93 13.86
CA SER A 335 17.19 -15.79 14.71
C SER A 335 17.40 -16.12 16.19
N TRP A 336 17.00 -17.31 16.62
CA TRP A 336 17.17 -17.77 17.99
C TRP A 336 18.64 -17.91 18.37
N ILE A 337 19.46 -18.47 17.46
CA ILE A 337 20.91 -18.61 17.65
C ILE A 337 21.55 -17.23 17.80
N LEU A 338 21.27 -16.30 16.89
CA LEU A 338 21.82 -14.95 16.95
C LEU A 338 21.40 -14.22 18.24
N PHE A 339 20.13 -14.33 18.62
CA PHE A 339 19.58 -13.76 19.83
C PHE A 339 20.28 -14.28 21.09
N CYS A 340 20.40 -15.60 21.22
CA CYS A 340 21.03 -16.21 22.38
C CYS A 340 22.51 -15.85 22.45
N LYS A 341 23.20 -15.83 21.31
CA LYS A 341 24.62 -15.46 21.22
C LYS A 341 24.91 -14.05 21.69
N LYS A 342 23.99 -13.11 21.49
CA LYS A 342 24.18 -11.71 21.89
C LYS A 342 23.81 -11.42 23.35
N ILE A 343 23.12 -12.32 24.04
CA ILE A 343 22.61 -12.06 25.41
C ILE A 343 23.27 -12.96 26.45
N PHE A 344 23.46 -14.25 26.14
CA PHE A 344 23.85 -15.26 27.11
C PHE A 344 25.31 -15.67 26.89
N PRO A 345 26.18 -15.61 27.93
CA PRO A 345 27.58 -16.01 27.81
C PRO A 345 27.78 -17.44 27.28
N ASN A 346 26.87 -18.36 27.60
CA ASN A 346 26.89 -19.76 27.16
C ASN A 346 25.95 -20.03 25.96
N ASN A 347 25.49 -18.99 25.26
CA ASN A 347 24.55 -19.05 24.13
C ASN A 347 23.25 -19.82 24.44
N THR A 348 22.89 -19.97 25.72
CA THR A 348 21.75 -20.78 26.15
C THR A 348 20.80 -19.92 26.99
N CYS A 349 19.56 -19.81 26.54
CA CYS A 349 18.51 -19.08 27.27
C CYS A 349 18.07 -19.86 28.52
N PRO A 350 18.01 -19.22 29.70
CA PRO A 350 17.40 -19.82 30.89
C PRO A 350 15.93 -20.24 30.63
N PRO A 351 15.46 -21.38 31.17
CA PRO A 351 14.12 -21.89 30.90
C PRO A 351 13.00 -20.90 31.24
N HIS A 352 13.12 -20.15 32.34
CA HIS A 352 12.11 -19.17 32.77
C HIS A 352 12.00 -17.95 31.84
N LEU A 353 13.04 -17.64 31.06
CA LEU A 353 13.02 -16.54 30.09
C LEU A 353 12.65 -16.99 28.68
N LYS A 354 12.52 -18.30 28.42
CA LYS A 354 12.34 -18.82 27.06
C LYS A 354 11.10 -18.25 26.36
N ASN A 355 9.94 -18.30 27.02
CA ASN A 355 8.68 -17.85 26.44
C ASN A 355 8.67 -16.34 26.12
N ILE A 356 9.13 -15.50 27.04
CA ILE A 356 9.21 -14.05 26.79
C ILE A 356 10.26 -13.73 25.71
N SER A 357 11.36 -14.49 25.67
CA SER A 357 12.38 -14.35 24.63
C SER A 357 11.83 -14.69 23.25
N GLU A 358 11.08 -15.79 23.13
CA GLU A 358 10.40 -16.18 21.88
C GLU A 358 9.39 -15.11 21.44
N THR A 359 8.64 -14.54 22.39
CA THR A 359 7.67 -13.47 22.12
C THR A 359 8.36 -12.19 21.63
N ILE A 360 9.44 -11.76 22.29
CA ILE A 360 10.22 -10.58 21.89
C ILE A 360 10.88 -10.83 20.52
N LEU A 361 11.47 -12.00 20.32
CA LEU A 361 12.13 -12.36 19.06
C LEU A 361 11.13 -12.43 17.90
N GLY A 362 9.91 -12.89 18.16
CA GLY A 362 8.83 -12.92 17.16
C GLY A 362 8.57 -11.55 16.52
N ARG A 363 8.63 -10.46 17.30
CA ARG A 363 8.49 -9.08 16.79
C ARG A 363 9.62 -8.65 15.86
N CYS A 364 10.79 -9.29 15.96
CA CYS A 364 11.92 -8.99 15.09
C CYS A 364 11.76 -9.58 13.68
N GLU A 365 10.87 -10.57 13.51
CA GLU A 365 10.60 -11.26 12.23
C GLU A 365 11.85 -11.65 11.43
N GLY A 366 12.91 -12.07 12.11
CA GLY A 366 14.17 -12.48 11.47
C GLY A 366 15.04 -11.35 10.95
N LEU A 367 14.77 -10.09 11.31
CA LEU A 367 15.59 -8.94 10.92
C LEU A 367 16.86 -8.83 11.80
N PRO A 368 18.07 -9.09 11.29
CA PRO A 368 19.28 -9.14 12.10
C PRO A 368 19.56 -7.87 12.90
N LEU A 369 19.38 -6.69 12.29
CA LEU A 369 19.58 -5.41 12.98
C LEU A 369 18.66 -5.27 14.21
N ALA A 370 17.41 -5.70 14.09
CA ALA A 370 16.45 -5.63 15.18
C ALA A 370 16.81 -6.61 16.30
N ILE A 371 17.16 -7.85 15.92
CA ILE A 371 17.59 -8.89 16.87
C ILE A 371 18.78 -8.39 17.68
N VAL A 372 19.85 -7.94 17.01
CA VAL A 372 21.07 -7.47 17.67
C VAL A 372 20.79 -6.28 18.59
N SER A 373 19.95 -5.33 18.17
CA SER A 373 19.68 -4.12 18.95
C SER A 373 18.82 -4.41 20.19
N ILE A 374 17.78 -5.23 20.04
CA ILE A 374 16.94 -5.65 21.16
C ILE A 374 17.74 -6.55 22.12
N SER A 375 18.54 -7.47 21.59
CA SER A 375 19.47 -8.27 22.39
C SER A 375 20.46 -7.39 23.16
N GLY A 376 20.98 -6.31 22.56
CA GLY A 376 21.85 -5.36 23.24
C GLY A 376 21.18 -4.72 24.47
N VAL A 377 19.91 -4.36 24.38
CA VAL A 377 19.14 -3.85 25.53
C VAL A 377 18.90 -4.93 26.57
N LEU A 378 18.51 -6.13 26.16
CA LEU A 378 18.24 -7.26 27.06
C LEU A 378 19.50 -7.76 27.78
N ALA A 379 20.66 -7.68 27.14
CA ALA A 379 21.94 -8.05 27.75
C ALA A 379 22.25 -7.23 29.01
N THR A 380 21.77 -5.98 29.08
CA THR A 380 21.90 -5.08 30.24
C THR A 380 20.92 -5.38 31.37
N LYS A 381 19.92 -6.24 31.16
CA LYS A 381 18.89 -6.56 32.15
C LYS A 381 19.30 -7.74 33.04
N ASP A 382 18.73 -7.79 34.23
CA ASP A 382 18.91 -8.90 35.15
C ASP A 382 18.23 -10.15 34.57
N LYS A 383 19.03 -11.20 34.33
CA LYS A 383 18.59 -12.46 33.71
C LYS A 383 17.78 -13.32 34.67
N ASN A 384 17.74 -12.99 35.96
CA ASN A 384 16.91 -13.66 36.96
C ASN A 384 15.53 -13.00 37.14
N LYS A 385 15.31 -11.83 36.54
CA LYS A 385 14.09 -11.02 36.73
C LYS A 385 13.24 -10.98 35.47
N LEU A 386 12.18 -11.79 35.45
CA LEU A 386 11.23 -11.83 34.34
C LEU A 386 10.54 -10.47 34.10
N ASP A 387 10.30 -9.69 35.15
CA ASP A 387 9.61 -8.40 35.07
C ASP A 387 10.41 -7.34 34.28
N GLU A 388 11.75 -7.39 34.30
CA GLU A 388 12.59 -6.51 33.49
C GLU A 388 12.46 -6.81 31.99
N TRP A 389 12.35 -8.09 31.64
CA TRP A 389 12.13 -8.54 30.27
C TRP A 389 10.73 -8.18 29.78
N GLU A 390 9.72 -8.31 30.64
CA GLU A 390 8.35 -7.90 30.34
C GLU A 390 8.24 -6.37 30.16
N LYS A 391 9.03 -5.58 30.91
CA LYS A 391 9.13 -4.12 30.70
C LYS A 391 9.71 -3.81 29.31
N VAL A 392 10.76 -4.52 28.89
CA VAL A 392 11.33 -4.35 27.54
C VAL A 392 10.29 -4.73 26.49
N HIS A 393 9.64 -5.90 26.61
CA HIS A 393 8.60 -6.35 25.69
C HIS A 393 7.47 -5.31 25.54
N ARG A 394 6.94 -4.77 26.64
CA ARG A 394 5.91 -3.72 26.62
C ARG A 394 6.40 -2.42 25.96
N SER A 395 7.66 -2.04 26.19
CA SER A 395 8.24 -0.83 25.61
C SER A 395 8.41 -0.87 24.09
N LEU A 396 8.55 -2.08 23.50
CA LEU A 396 8.63 -2.24 22.04
C LEU A 396 7.34 -1.80 21.33
N GLY A 397 6.18 -1.93 21.99
CA GLY A 397 4.89 -1.45 21.48
C GLY A 397 4.55 0.00 21.83
N ALA A 398 5.46 0.72 22.49
CA ALA A 398 5.28 2.10 22.95
C ALA A 398 6.20 3.10 22.23
N GLY A 399 6.78 2.74 21.08
CA GLY A 399 7.46 3.70 20.20
C GLY A 399 8.96 3.96 20.46
N PHE A 400 9.65 3.11 21.22
CA PHE A 400 11.11 3.16 21.43
C PHE A 400 11.66 4.46 22.06
N GLU A 401 10.89 5.12 22.94
CA GLU A 401 11.18 6.51 23.33
C GLU A 401 12.39 6.71 24.28
N ASN A 402 12.93 5.66 24.94
CA ASN A 402 13.86 5.81 26.07
C ASN A 402 15.20 5.04 25.99
N ASN A 403 15.66 4.57 24.82
CA ASN A 403 16.95 3.86 24.72
C ASN A 403 17.72 4.18 23.42
N ASP A 404 18.98 4.58 23.54
CA ASP A 404 19.83 5.02 22.42
C ASP A 404 20.04 3.95 21.34
N THR A 405 20.22 2.68 21.71
CA THR A 405 20.40 1.58 20.74
C THR A 405 19.13 1.31 19.94
N LEU A 406 17.97 1.37 20.59
CA LEU A 406 16.67 1.25 19.93
C LEU A 406 16.37 2.48 19.07
N MET A 407 16.78 3.68 19.50
CA MET A 407 16.68 4.90 18.69
C MET A 407 17.49 4.80 17.40
N ASN A 408 18.70 4.24 17.44
CA ASN A 408 19.51 4.04 16.23
C ASN A 408 18.85 3.06 15.25
N THR A 409 18.27 1.95 15.74
CA THR A 409 17.48 1.03 14.91
C THR A 409 16.28 1.72 14.30
N ARG A 410 15.52 2.47 15.10
CA ARG A 410 14.38 3.27 14.65
C ARG A 410 14.80 4.26 13.56
N LYS A 411 15.93 4.95 13.72
CA LYS A 411 16.48 5.86 12.70
C LYS A 411 16.76 5.12 11.40
N ILE A 412 17.48 3.99 11.43
CA ILE A 412 17.86 3.22 10.23
C ILE A 412 16.61 2.71 9.47
N LEU A 413 15.60 2.22 10.20
CA LEU A 413 14.34 1.75 9.61
C LEU A 413 13.48 2.92 9.09
N SER A 414 13.55 4.09 9.73
CA SER A 414 12.83 5.30 9.31
C SER A 414 13.41 5.96 8.06
N LEU A 415 14.68 5.70 7.70
CA LEU A 415 15.31 6.28 6.51
C LEU A 415 14.51 6.01 5.23
N SER A 416 13.98 4.79 5.09
CA SER A 416 13.17 4.42 3.92
C SER A 416 11.79 5.08 3.90
N TYR A 417 11.23 5.42 5.05
CA TYR A 417 10.01 6.24 5.15
C TYR A 417 10.29 7.70 4.79
N ASN A 418 11.41 8.26 5.27
CA ASN A 418 11.75 9.67 5.05
C ASN A 418 12.04 9.97 3.57
N ASP A 419 12.60 9.01 2.83
CA ASP A 419 12.85 9.08 1.38
C ASP A 419 11.58 8.94 0.51
N LEU A 420 10.44 8.58 1.08
CA LEU A 420 9.22 8.40 0.30
C LEU A 420 8.73 9.72 -0.31
N PRO A 421 8.26 9.70 -1.57
CA PRO A 421 7.44 10.76 -2.11
C PRO A 421 6.23 11.04 -1.22
N TYR A 422 5.81 12.30 -1.14
CA TYR A 422 4.75 12.74 -0.22
C TYR A 422 3.43 11.97 -0.41
N TYR A 423 3.07 11.63 -1.67
CA TYR A 423 1.84 10.91 -2.00
C TYR A 423 1.83 9.48 -1.43
N LEU A 424 3.00 8.87 -1.16
CA LEU A 424 3.10 7.56 -0.54
C LEU A 424 3.15 7.59 0.99
N LYS A 425 3.56 8.71 1.60
CA LYS A 425 3.70 8.78 3.07
C LYS A 425 2.37 8.52 3.78
N CYS A 426 1.28 9.11 3.29
CA CYS A 426 -0.07 8.88 3.85
C CYS A 426 -0.52 7.43 3.64
N CYS A 427 -0.33 6.89 2.43
CA CYS A 427 -0.65 5.50 2.09
C CYS A 427 0.09 4.50 2.98
N LEU A 428 1.39 4.72 3.20
CA LEU A 428 2.18 3.89 4.11
C LEU A 428 1.69 4.05 5.53
N LEU A 429 1.61 5.27 6.09
CA LEU A 429 1.14 5.47 7.47
C LEU A 429 -0.24 4.88 7.75
N TYR A 430 -1.10 4.80 6.73
CA TYR A 430 -2.41 4.16 6.85
C TYR A 430 -2.33 2.68 7.28
N PHE A 431 -1.22 1.97 7.03
CA PHE A 431 -1.04 0.61 7.54
C PHE A 431 -1.01 0.54 9.08
N SER A 432 -0.71 1.63 9.79
CA SER A 432 -0.70 1.65 11.27
C SER A 432 -2.08 1.43 11.89
N ILE A 433 -3.15 1.71 11.12
CA ILE A 433 -4.55 1.45 11.51
C ILE A 433 -4.81 -0.05 11.69
N PHE A 434 -4.14 -0.92 10.94
CA PHE A 434 -4.44 -2.35 11.01
C PHE A 434 -3.78 -2.98 12.24
N PRO A 435 -4.40 -4.00 12.86
CA PRO A 435 -3.78 -4.75 13.96
C PRO A 435 -2.44 -5.39 13.56
N GLU A 436 -1.59 -5.63 14.56
CA GLU A 436 -0.29 -6.29 14.40
C GLU A 436 -0.43 -7.67 13.73
N GLY A 437 0.49 -8.01 12.82
CA GLY A 437 0.50 -9.28 12.09
C GLY A 437 -0.63 -9.52 11.06
N ASN A 438 -1.68 -8.70 11.01
CA ASN A 438 -2.87 -8.97 10.17
C ASN A 438 -2.59 -8.78 8.67
N PRO A 439 -2.76 -9.81 7.81
CA PRO A 439 -2.66 -9.66 6.36
C PRO A 439 -3.79 -8.79 5.80
N ILE A 440 -3.44 -7.75 5.06
CA ILE A 440 -4.41 -6.81 4.50
C ILE A 440 -4.69 -7.18 3.05
N GLY A 441 -5.96 -7.39 2.73
CA GLY A 441 -6.40 -7.62 1.36
C GLY A 441 -6.13 -6.41 0.47
N ARG A 442 -5.38 -6.59 -0.62
CA ARG A 442 -4.98 -5.52 -1.55
C ARG A 442 -6.13 -4.60 -1.97
N MET A 443 -7.22 -5.20 -2.46
CA MET A 443 -8.37 -4.45 -2.98
C MET A 443 -9.18 -3.76 -1.88
N LYS A 444 -9.05 -4.20 -0.62
CA LYS A 444 -9.60 -3.47 0.53
C LYS A 444 -8.76 -2.21 0.76
N LEU A 445 -7.44 -2.35 0.83
CA LEU A 445 -6.51 -1.24 1.03
C LEU A 445 -6.64 -0.14 -0.04
N ILE A 446 -6.68 -0.52 -1.32
CA ILE A 446 -6.85 0.42 -2.43
C ILE A 446 -8.12 1.27 -2.27
N ARG A 447 -9.25 0.63 -1.96
CA ARG A 447 -10.52 1.36 -1.80
C ARG A 447 -10.52 2.27 -0.59
N LEU A 448 -9.87 1.85 0.49
CA LEU A 448 -9.68 2.71 1.66
C LEU A 448 -8.84 3.94 1.30
N TRP A 449 -7.70 3.78 0.62
CA TRP A 449 -6.89 4.93 0.17
C TRP A 449 -7.64 5.88 -0.75
N ILE A 450 -8.47 5.36 -1.64
CA ILE A 450 -9.28 6.21 -2.51
C ILE A 450 -10.37 6.94 -1.71
N ALA A 451 -11.07 6.24 -0.80
CA ALA A 451 -12.10 6.85 0.04
C ALA A 451 -11.54 7.90 1.02
N GLU A 452 -10.30 7.70 1.48
CA GLU A 452 -9.51 8.66 2.25
C GLU A 452 -9.10 9.89 1.43
N GLY A 453 -9.06 9.78 0.10
CA GLY A 453 -8.58 10.83 -0.79
C GLY A 453 -7.07 10.90 -0.94
N PHE A 454 -6.34 9.83 -0.61
CA PHE A 454 -4.87 9.79 -0.75
C PHE A 454 -4.38 9.59 -2.18
N VAL A 455 -5.29 9.19 -3.07
CA VAL A 455 -4.96 8.84 -4.46
C VAL A 455 -5.25 10.03 -5.36
N GLU A 456 -4.21 10.53 -6.01
CA GLU A 456 -4.30 11.66 -6.94
C GLU A 456 -4.71 11.16 -8.33
N GLY A 457 -5.70 11.81 -8.95
CA GLY A 457 -6.09 11.50 -10.32
C GLY A 457 -4.94 11.78 -11.29
N LYS A 458 -4.65 10.83 -12.18
CA LYS A 458 -3.71 11.00 -13.29
C LYS A 458 -4.48 10.90 -14.61
N GLU A 459 -4.13 11.76 -15.55
CA GLU A 459 -4.75 11.77 -16.88
C GLU A 459 -4.62 10.39 -17.53
N GLY A 460 -5.73 9.87 -18.07
CA GLY A 460 -5.78 8.56 -18.71
C GLY A 460 -5.77 7.34 -17.77
N MET A 461 -5.75 7.51 -16.45
CA MET A 461 -5.74 6.41 -15.47
C MET A 461 -6.91 6.46 -14.50
N THR A 462 -7.42 5.30 -14.07
CA THR A 462 -8.41 5.27 -12.98
C THR A 462 -7.73 5.40 -11.62
N LEU A 463 -8.48 5.87 -10.61
CA LEU A 463 -7.98 5.94 -9.23
C LEU A 463 -7.52 4.56 -8.71
N GLU A 464 -8.19 3.48 -9.09
CA GLU A 464 -7.77 2.12 -8.76
C GLU A 464 -6.40 1.75 -9.36
N GLU A 465 -6.09 2.20 -10.58
CA GLU A 465 -4.80 1.95 -11.23
C GLU A 465 -3.68 2.76 -10.56
N VAL A 466 -3.92 4.05 -10.28
CA VAL A 466 -2.96 4.87 -9.55
C VAL A 466 -2.70 4.33 -8.14
N ALA A 467 -3.73 3.86 -7.44
CA ALA A 467 -3.59 3.26 -6.11
C ALA A 467 -2.83 1.92 -6.13
N GLU A 468 -3.02 1.11 -7.18
CA GLU A 468 -2.25 -0.12 -7.39
C GLU A 468 -0.78 0.21 -7.64
N ASP A 469 -0.48 1.23 -8.45
CA ASP A 469 0.89 1.72 -8.68
C ASP A 469 1.55 2.18 -7.37
N TYR A 470 0.80 2.89 -6.52
CA TYR A 470 1.30 3.31 -5.20
C TYR A 470 1.67 2.10 -4.31
N LEU A 471 0.82 1.07 -4.27
CA LEU A 471 1.12 -0.15 -3.51
C LEU A 471 2.34 -0.88 -4.10
N ASN A 472 2.42 -0.98 -5.42
CA ASN A 472 3.54 -1.62 -6.11
C ASN A 472 4.85 -0.87 -5.86
N GLU A 473 4.84 0.46 -5.82
CA GLU A 473 6.02 1.26 -5.47
C GLU A 473 6.46 0.99 -4.02
N LEU A 474 5.53 0.92 -3.06
CA LEU A 474 5.84 0.57 -1.67
C LEU A 474 6.42 -0.85 -1.52
N ILE A 475 5.94 -1.80 -2.32
CA ILE A 475 6.48 -3.17 -2.37
C ILE A 475 7.89 -3.16 -2.97
N LYS A 476 8.09 -2.47 -4.10
CA LYS A 476 9.41 -2.35 -4.74
C LYS A 476 10.45 -1.74 -3.81
N ARG A 477 10.06 -0.77 -2.99
CA ARG A 477 10.90 -0.14 -1.96
C ARG A 477 11.13 -1.01 -0.71
N SER A 478 10.65 -2.25 -0.71
CA SER A 478 10.75 -3.21 0.42
C SER A 478 10.16 -2.70 1.73
N LEU A 479 9.16 -1.79 1.68
CA LEU A 479 8.45 -1.27 2.85
C LEU A 479 7.19 -2.07 3.16
N VAL A 480 6.60 -2.68 2.12
CA VAL A 480 5.42 -3.55 2.21
C VAL A 480 5.79 -4.94 1.69
N ARG A 481 5.47 -5.96 2.48
CA ARG A 481 5.69 -7.36 2.15
C ARG A 481 4.44 -8.00 1.58
N VAL A 482 4.60 -8.76 0.50
CA VAL A 482 3.54 -9.63 -0.03
C VAL A 482 3.43 -10.86 0.88
N VAL A 483 2.23 -11.13 1.39
CA VAL A 483 1.97 -12.31 2.25
C VAL A 483 1.46 -13.46 1.40
N MET A 484 0.50 -13.19 0.53
CA MET A 484 0.01 -14.15 -0.45
C MET A 484 -0.10 -13.49 -1.81
N ALA A 485 0.27 -14.24 -2.85
CA ALA A 485 -0.08 -13.94 -4.23
C ALA A 485 -1.24 -14.83 -4.68
N THR A 486 -2.05 -14.35 -5.62
CA THR A 486 -2.94 -15.21 -6.39
C THR A 486 -2.12 -16.08 -7.34
N SER A 487 -2.70 -17.16 -7.84
CA SER A 487 -2.00 -18.11 -8.72
C SER A 487 -1.54 -17.51 -10.06
N ASP A 488 -2.07 -16.34 -10.45
CA ASP A 488 -1.59 -15.53 -11.58
C ASP A 488 -0.54 -14.48 -11.15
N GLY A 489 0.17 -14.69 -10.05
CA GLY A 489 1.29 -13.86 -9.59
C GLY A 489 0.94 -12.51 -8.97
N ARG A 490 -0.34 -12.10 -8.94
CA ARG A 490 -0.73 -10.79 -8.39
C ARG A 490 -0.80 -10.81 -6.86
N VAL A 491 -0.48 -9.68 -6.25
CA VAL A 491 -0.63 -9.51 -4.80
C VAL A 491 -2.08 -9.75 -4.36
N ASN A 492 -2.30 -10.67 -3.43
CA ASN A 492 -3.60 -10.92 -2.82
C ASN A 492 -3.71 -10.18 -1.47
N THR A 493 -2.76 -10.48 -0.59
CA THR A 493 -2.64 -9.88 0.74
C THR A 493 -1.22 -9.37 0.97
N CYS A 494 -1.11 -8.28 1.73
CA CYS A 494 0.15 -7.62 2.04
C CYS A 494 0.17 -7.14 3.50
N ARG A 495 1.36 -6.89 4.04
CA ARG A 495 1.52 -6.28 5.36
C ARG A 495 2.84 -5.53 5.47
N VAL A 496 2.93 -4.67 6.47
CA VAL A 496 4.21 -4.08 6.89
C VAL A 496 4.84 -4.97 7.96
N HIS A 497 6.16 -4.84 8.15
CA HIS A 497 6.88 -5.49 9.25
C HIS A 497 6.45 -4.86 10.59
N ASP A 498 6.32 -5.64 11.65
CA ASP A 498 5.81 -5.18 12.95
C ASP A 498 6.63 -4.03 13.57
N LEU A 499 7.98 -4.05 13.51
CA LEU A 499 8.80 -2.92 13.98
C LEU A 499 8.60 -1.65 13.14
N LEU A 500 8.47 -1.79 11.82
CA LEU A 500 8.16 -0.65 10.96
C LEU A 500 6.77 -0.09 11.29
N ARG A 501 5.80 -0.96 11.59
CA ARG A 501 4.46 -0.56 12.04
C ARG A 501 4.51 0.24 13.34
N GLU A 502 5.31 -0.16 14.33
CA GLU A 502 5.45 0.60 15.59
C GLU A 502 6.08 1.99 15.37
N ILE A 503 7.06 2.08 14.47
CA ILE A 503 7.62 3.37 14.04
C ILE A 503 6.53 4.24 13.39
N MET A 504 5.68 3.64 12.55
CA MET A 504 4.57 4.33 11.89
C MET A 504 3.48 4.76 12.85
N ILE A 505 3.17 3.98 13.89
CA ILE A 505 2.25 4.37 14.98
C ILE A 505 2.79 5.61 15.67
N THR A 506 4.08 5.64 15.99
CA THR A 506 4.70 6.78 16.66
C THR A 506 4.65 8.02 15.77
N LYS A 507 5.09 7.91 14.51
CA LYS A 507 5.00 9.02 13.53
C LYS A 507 3.55 9.48 13.32
N ALA A 508 2.58 8.56 13.33
CA ALA A 508 1.18 8.93 13.19
C ALA A 508 0.63 9.69 14.41
N LYS A 509 1.06 9.32 15.62
CA LYS A 509 0.72 10.01 16.87
C LYS A 509 1.29 11.42 16.90
N ASP A 510 2.57 11.59 16.56
CA ASP A 510 3.26 12.91 16.50
C ASP A 510 2.55 13.87 15.52
N GLN A 511 1.88 13.29 14.53
CA GLN A 511 1.25 13.99 13.42
C GLN A 511 -0.28 14.09 13.53
N ASP A 512 -0.88 13.66 14.65
CA ASP A 512 -2.34 13.62 14.86
C ASP A 512 -3.09 12.90 13.72
N PHE A 513 -2.42 11.93 13.06
CA PHE A 513 -2.91 11.29 11.84
C PHE A 513 -3.94 10.19 12.12
N VAL A 514 -3.66 9.34 13.10
CA VAL A 514 -4.56 8.30 13.61
C VAL A 514 -4.45 8.17 15.13
N ALA A 515 -5.56 7.88 15.78
CA ALA A 515 -5.62 7.43 17.16
C ALA A 515 -6.02 5.95 17.17
N ILE A 516 -5.22 5.13 17.87
CA ILE A 516 -5.46 3.69 18.00
C ILE A 516 -5.96 3.42 19.40
N ALA A 517 -7.22 3.03 19.52
CA ALA A 517 -7.84 2.61 20.76
C ALA A 517 -7.68 1.10 20.93
N LYS A 518 -6.92 0.70 21.96
CA LYS A 518 -6.72 -0.71 22.36
C LYS A 518 -7.45 -1.07 23.65
N GLU A 519 -7.94 -0.08 24.39
CA GLU A 519 -8.58 -0.22 25.69
C GLU A 519 -9.91 0.54 25.72
N ASP A 520 -10.85 0.02 26.52
CA ASP A 520 -12.16 0.63 26.72
C ASP A 520 -12.04 2.00 27.40
N GLY A 521 -12.87 2.96 27.00
CA GLY A 521 -12.89 4.30 27.62
C GLY A 521 -11.76 5.23 27.19
N MET A 522 -10.90 4.83 26.25
CA MET A 522 -9.85 5.70 25.73
C MET A 522 -10.44 6.97 25.09
N MET A 523 -10.07 8.12 25.63
CA MET A 523 -10.46 9.42 25.07
C MET A 523 -9.76 9.65 23.73
N TRP A 524 -10.54 10.02 22.71
CA TRP A 524 -9.97 10.32 21.40
C TRP A 524 -9.41 11.75 21.38
N PRO A 525 -8.21 11.97 20.80
CA PRO A 525 -7.68 13.31 20.63
C PRO A 525 -8.62 14.16 19.76
N GLU A 526 -8.90 15.40 20.17
CA GLU A 526 -9.87 16.28 19.47
C GLU A 526 -9.49 16.61 18.02
N LYS A 527 -8.18 16.57 17.71
CA LYS A 527 -7.63 16.93 16.39
C LYS A 527 -7.50 15.74 15.44
N VAL A 528 -7.72 14.52 15.91
CA VAL A 528 -7.49 13.33 15.10
C VAL A 528 -8.50 13.23 13.97
N ARG A 529 -8.06 12.78 12.79
CA ARG A 529 -8.95 12.55 11.65
C ARG A 529 -9.36 11.08 11.49
N ARG A 530 -8.62 10.16 12.08
CA ARG A 530 -8.82 8.72 11.90
C ARG A 530 -8.76 8.03 13.24
N VAL A 531 -9.69 7.11 13.46
CA VAL A 531 -9.71 6.27 14.65
C VAL A 531 -9.71 4.81 14.23
N SER A 532 -8.84 4.05 14.86
CA SER A 532 -8.82 2.61 14.77
C SER A 532 -9.12 1.99 16.13
N ILE A 533 -10.05 1.06 16.20
CA ILE A 533 -10.44 0.39 17.46
C ILE A 533 -10.06 -1.08 17.34
N HIS A 534 -9.18 -1.55 18.22
CA HIS A 534 -8.63 -2.91 18.23
C HIS A 534 -9.14 -3.65 19.46
N LYS A 535 -9.98 -4.68 19.29
CA LYS A 535 -10.43 -5.58 20.38
C LYS A 535 -11.05 -4.87 21.62
N ALA A 536 -11.47 -3.61 21.48
CA ALA A 536 -12.09 -2.81 22.53
C ALA A 536 -13.55 -2.52 22.19
N MET A 537 -14.39 -2.34 23.22
CA MET A 537 -15.75 -1.84 23.06
C MET A 537 -15.69 -0.37 22.64
N PRO A 538 -16.39 0.02 21.55
CA PRO A 538 -16.37 1.38 21.06
C PRO A 538 -17.12 2.31 22.02
N SER A 539 -16.43 2.90 22.99
CA SER A 539 -16.93 4.05 23.75
C SER A 539 -16.71 5.32 22.92
N ILE A 540 -17.66 5.64 22.05
CA ILE A 540 -17.58 6.87 21.22
C ILE A 540 -17.58 8.09 22.16
N PRO A 541 -16.57 8.99 22.10
CA PRO A 541 -16.48 10.15 22.99
C PRO A 541 -17.66 11.13 22.83
N ARG A 542 -17.84 12.01 23.84
CA ARG A 542 -18.84 13.09 23.83
C ARG A 542 -18.79 13.94 22.54
N ARG A 543 -19.95 14.44 22.10
CA ARG A 543 -20.23 15.12 20.80
C ARG A 543 -19.19 16.12 20.27
N HIS A 544 -18.34 16.71 21.11
CA HIS A 544 -17.41 17.76 20.71
C HIS A 544 -16.05 17.25 20.20
N ALA A 545 -15.54 16.12 20.73
CA ALA A 545 -14.21 15.61 20.42
C ALA A 545 -14.09 14.91 19.04
N ALA A 546 -15.22 14.56 18.42
CA ALA A 546 -15.24 13.70 17.23
C ALA A 546 -15.74 14.42 15.95
N SER A 547 -15.92 15.74 15.99
CA SER A 547 -16.49 16.51 14.87
C SER A 547 -15.62 16.54 13.62
N ARG A 548 -14.30 16.26 13.73
CA ARG A 548 -13.31 16.30 12.64
C ARG A 548 -13.00 14.93 12.03
N LEU A 549 -13.63 13.86 12.53
CA LEU A 549 -13.31 12.50 12.09
C LEU A 549 -13.74 12.27 10.65
N ARG A 550 -12.81 11.67 9.91
CA ARG A 550 -12.94 11.23 8.52
C ARG A 550 -13.09 9.72 8.42
N SER A 551 -12.50 8.98 9.37
CA SER A 551 -12.48 7.53 9.29
C SER A 551 -12.58 6.86 10.64
N VAL A 552 -13.41 5.82 10.69
CA VAL A 552 -13.52 4.91 11.84
C VAL A 552 -13.44 3.48 11.32
N LEU A 553 -12.43 2.74 11.80
CA LEU A 553 -12.26 1.33 11.50
C LEU A 553 -12.28 0.55 12.81
N ILE A 554 -13.16 -0.45 12.87
CA ILE A 554 -13.31 -1.32 14.05
C ILE A 554 -12.87 -2.71 13.66
N PHE A 555 -11.92 -3.26 14.42
CA PHE A 555 -11.41 -4.61 14.25
C PHE A 555 -11.91 -5.47 15.39
N TRP A 556 -12.97 -6.22 15.11
CA TRP A 556 -13.59 -7.12 16.07
C TRP A 556 -12.76 -8.39 16.30
N GLY A 557 -12.72 -8.89 17.53
CA GLY A 557 -12.08 -10.16 17.87
C GLY A 557 -12.99 -11.35 17.54
N ALA A 558 -12.42 -12.46 17.06
CA ALA A 558 -13.16 -13.63 16.57
C ALA A 558 -14.05 -14.37 17.60
N HIS A 559 -14.05 -13.96 18.88
CA HIS A 559 -14.71 -14.67 19.99
C HIS A 559 -15.43 -13.75 20.99
N SER A 560 -15.85 -12.57 20.54
CA SER A 560 -16.58 -11.67 21.43
C SER A 560 -18.09 -11.97 21.32
N ASP A 561 -18.64 -12.69 22.29
CA ASP A 561 -20.08 -12.89 22.51
C ASP A 561 -20.80 -11.61 23.03
N SER A 562 -20.18 -10.44 22.87
CA SER A 562 -20.73 -9.19 23.38
C SER A 562 -22.05 -8.84 22.68
N PRO A 563 -22.99 -8.20 23.39
CA PRO A 563 -24.21 -7.66 22.78
C PRO A 563 -23.89 -6.68 21.65
N SER A 564 -24.80 -6.56 20.69
CA SER A 564 -24.67 -5.64 19.56
C SER A 564 -24.35 -4.22 20.05
N PRO A 565 -23.22 -3.62 19.65
CA PRO A 565 -22.84 -2.30 20.15
C PRO A 565 -23.84 -1.24 19.67
N ASN A 566 -24.29 -0.36 20.57
CA ASN A 566 -25.09 0.79 20.19
C ASN A 566 -24.18 1.87 19.58
N LEU A 567 -23.85 1.68 18.30
CA LEU A 567 -22.93 2.53 17.57
C LEU A 567 -23.62 3.82 17.10
N SER A 568 -23.44 4.90 17.85
CA SER A 568 -23.99 6.21 17.50
C SER A 568 -23.01 7.05 16.68
N PHE A 569 -22.93 6.79 15.38
CA PHE A 569 -22.09 7.58 14.46
C PHE A 569 -22.74 8.86 13.94
N GLY A 570 -24.04 9.07 14.19
CA GLY A 570 -24.81 10.10 13.47
C GLY A 570 -24.41 11.56 13.74
N HIS A 571 -23.49 11.80 14.67
CA HIS A 571 -22.89 13.11 14.91
C HIS A 571 -21.56 13.33 14.17
N LEU A 572 -20.97 12.28 13.57
CA LEU A 572 -19.69 12.30 12.84
C LEU A 572 -19.88 12.76 11.38
N ARG A 573 -20.39 13.97 11.19
CA ARG A 573 -20.90 14.43 9.88
C ARG A 573 -19.87 14.47 8.75
N PHE A 574 -18.57 14.46 9.06
CA PHE A 574 -17.46 14.51 8.10
C PHE A 574 -16.86 13.14 7.73
N LEU A 575 -17.49 12.04 8.17
CA LEU A 575 -16.97 10.70 7.95
C LEU A 575 -17.03 10.31 6.46
N ASN A 576 -15.88 9.92 5.90
CA ASN A 576 -15.69 9.35 4.57
C ASN A 576 -15.61 7.81 4.61
N VAL A 577 -15.05 7.24 5.68
CA VAL A 577 -14.81 5.79 5.82
C VAL A 577 -15.42 5.26 7.11
N LEU A 578 -16.26 4.23 6.98
CA LEU A 578 -16.77 3.45 8.11
C LEU A 578 -16.58 1.95 7.83
N ASP A 579 -15.69 1.31 8.58
CA ASP A 579 -15.46 -0.13 8.51
C ASP A 579 -15.87 -0.80 9.81
N LEU A 580 -16.94 -1.59 9.75
CA LEU A 580 -17.52 -2.36 10.85
C LEU A 580 -17.36 -3.86 10.60
N GLU A 581 -16.30 -4.26 9.88
CA GLU A 581 -16.02 -5.66 9.59
C GLU A 581 -15.99 -6.51 10.87
N GLY A 582 -16.73 -7.63 10.84
CA GLY A 582 -16.79 -8.59 11.94
C GLY A 582 -17.60 -8.12 13.15
N ALA A 583 -18.21 -6.93 13.12
CA ALA A 583 -19.02 -6.46 14.22
C ALA A 583 -20.28 -7.35 14.43
N PRO A 584 -20.72 -7.59 15.67
CA PRO A 584 -21.88 -8.43 15.97
C PRO A 584 -23.22 -7.70 15.67
N LEU A 585 -23.40 -7.31 14.40
CA LEU A 585 -24.57 -6.60 13.90
C LEU A 585 -25.57 -7.59 13.29
N LYS A 586 -26.79 -7.61 13.81
CA LYS A 586 -27.93 -8.35 13.23
C LYS A 586 -28.78 -7.49 12.32
N GLU A 587 -28.81 -6.18 12.58
CA GLU A 587 -29.57 -5.21 11.80
C GLU A 587 -28.65 -4.17 11.16
N PHE A 588 -29.12 -3.58 10.05
CA PHE A 588 -28.38 -2.51 9.39
C PHE A 588 -28.33 -1.25 10.28
N PRO A 589 -27.15 -0.65 10.51
CA PRO A 589 -27.02 0.49 11.41
C PRO A 589 -27.67 1.76 10.84
N SER A 590 -28.93 2.01 11.20
CA SER A 590 -29.76 3.08 10.62
C SER A 590 -29.19 4.50 10.79
N LYS A 591 -28.36 4.75 11.81
CA LYS A 591 -27.72 6.05 12.03
C LYS A 591 -26.70 6.42 10.95
N VAL A 592 -26.17 5.45 10.19
CA VAL A 592 -25.23 5.68 9.09
C VAL A 592 -25.84 6.57 8.00
N PHE A 593 -27.16 6.56 7.81
CA PHE A 593 -27.82 7.38 6.79
C PHE A 593 -27.76 8.90 7.03
N SER A 594 -27.22 9.34 8.17
CA SER A 594 -26.91 10.76 8.43
C SER A 594 -25.52 11.19 7.97
N LEU A 595 -24.68 10.24 7.53
CA LEU A 595 -23.30 10.46 7.10
C LEU A 595 -23.25 10.75 5.59
N PHE A 596 -23.60 11.97 5.21
CA PHE A 596 -23.73 12.36 3.81
C PHE A 596 -22.43 12.28 2.99
N LEU A 597 -21.27 12.49 3.63
CA LEU A 597 -19.96 12.47 2.98
C LEU A 597 -19.36 11.06 2.88
N LEU A 598 -20.05 10.03 3.38
CA LEU A 598 -19.53 8.67 3.42
C LEU A 598 -19.28 8.13 2.01
N LYS A 599 -18.05 7.68 1.76
CA LYS A 599 -17.58 7.07 0.51
C LYS A 599 -17.38 5.57 0.61
N TYR A 600 -17.02 5.08 1.79
CA TYR A 600 -16.78 3.66 2.06
C TYR A 600 -17.59 3.19 3.26
N LEU A 601 -18.40 2.16 3.06
CA LEU A 601 -19.11 1.44 4.12
C LEU A 601 -18.83 -0.06 3.99
N SER A 602 -18.33 -0.66 5.07
CA SER A 602 -18.14 -2.10 5.18
C SER A 602 -18.89 -2.66 6.38
N LEU A 603 -19.78 -3.62 6.11
CA LEU A 603 -20.46 -4.48 7.09
C LEU A 603 -20.08 -5.94 6.83
N ARG A 604 -18.89 -6.17 6.27
CA ARG A 604 -18.37 -7.49 5.95
C ARG A 604 -18.36 -8.39 7.19
N ASN A 605 -18.61 -9.69 7.02
CA ASN A 605 -18.58 -10.69 8.10
C ASN A 605 -19.53 -10.32 9.27
N THR A 606 -20.70 -9.74 8.97
CA THR A 606 -21.74 -9.43 9.97
C THR A 606 -22.99 -10.26 9.69
N SER A 607 -23.93 -10.32 10.63
CA SER A 607 -25.19 -11.07 10.48
C SER A 607 -26.35 -10.23 9.92
N VAL A 608 -26.06 -9.06 9.33
CA VAL A 608 -27.08 -8.18 8.73
C VAL A 608 -27.78 -8.91 7.58
N ASN A 609 -29.11 -8.89 7.58
CA ASN A 609 -29.94 -9.63 6.63
C ASN A 609 -30.75 -8.75 5.67
N SER A 610 -30.83 -7.43 5.91
CA SER A 610 -31.63 -6.51 5.10
C SER A 610 -30.99 -5.13 5.03
N ILE A 611 -31.26 -4.40 3.94
CA ILE A 611 -30.82 -3.01 3.76
C ILE A 611 -32.04 -2.10 3.70
N PRO A 612 -32.17 -1.10 4.60
CA PRO A 612 -33.25 -0.13 4.54
C PRO A 612 -33.22 0.73 3.27
N SER A 613 -34.40 1.11 2.76
CA SER A 613 -34.56 2.02 1.60
C SER A 613 -33.89 3.39 1.77
N SER A 614 -33.63 3.78 3.02
CA SER A 614 -32.85 4.97 3.40
C SER A 614 -31.39 4.95 2.95
N ILE A 615 -30.87 3.81 2.46
CA ILE A 615 -29.55 3.73 1.81
C ILE A 615 -29.39 4.76 0.70
N SER A 616 -30.49 5.14 0.05
CA SER A 616 -30.58 6.20 -0.94
C SER A 616 -30.09 7.58 -0.49
N LYS A 617 -29.89 7.82 0.82
CA LYS A 617 -29.35 9.07 1.36
C LYS A 617 -27.82 9.18 1.24
N LEU A 618 -27.12 8.06 1.04
CA LEU A 618 -25.64 8.03 0.98
C LEU A 618 -25.12 8.36 -0.42
N LEU A 619 -25.47 9.52 -0.96
CA LEU A 619 -25.22 9.89 -2.37
C LEU A 619 -23.74 9.92 -2.78
N ASN A 620 -22.81 10.02 -1.82
CA ASN A 620 -21.37 9.99 -2.07
C ASN A 620 -20.73 8.61 -1.93
N LEU A 621 -21.51 7.57 -1.67
CA LEU A 621 -20.99 6.23 -1.45
C LEU A 621 -20.37 5.67 -2.74
N GLU A 622 -19.12 5.25 -2.66
CA GLU A 622 -18.32 4.70 -3.75
C GLU A 622 -18.09 3.19 -3.56
N THR A 623 -18.01 2.72 -2.31
CA THR A 623 -17.87 1.30 -1.96
C THR A 623 -18.88 0.89 -0.89
N LEU A 624 -19.62 -0.18 -1.16
CA LEU A 624 -20.47 -0.89 -0.22
C LEU A 624 -20.01 -2.35 -0.13
N ASP A 625 -19.36 -2.72 0.97
CA ASP A 625 -18.84 -4.07 1.23
C ASP A 625 -19.74 -4.81 2.22
N LEU A 626 -20.51 -5.76 1.70
CA LEU A 626 -21.49 -6.59 2.41
C LEU A 626 -21.14 -8.07 2.27
N LYS A 627 -19.86 -8.40 2.04
CA LYS A 627 -19.45 -9.79 1.88
C LYS A 627 -19.64 -10.57 3.17
N HIS A 628 -20.07 -11.82 3.05
CA HIS A 628 -20.37 -12.68 4.19
C HIS A 628 -21.39 -12.06 5.15
N THR A 629 -22.37 -11.35 4.59
CA THR A 629 -23.62 -10.98 5.27
C THR A 629 -24.74 -11.94 4.87
N GLN A 630 -25.91 -11.79 5.48
CA GLN A 630 -27.12 -12.57 5.17
C GLN A 630 -28.04 -11.84 4.17
N ILE A 631 -27.54 -10.84 3.45
CA ILE A 631 -28.32 -10.03 2.51
C ILE A 631 -28.50 -10.81 1.20
N SER A 632 -29.76 -11.07 0.84
CA SER A 632 -30.16 -11.71 -0.41
C SER A 632 -30.84 -10.76 -1.41
N GLU A 633 -31.33 -9.60 -0.97
CA GLU A 633 -32.07 -8.65 -1.81
C GLU A 633 -31.60 -7.21 -1.56
N LEU A 634 -31.66 -6.38 -2.62
CA LEU A 634 -31.30 -4.96 -2.52
C LEU A 634 -32.52 -4.06 -2.70
N PRO A 635 -32.67 -3.00 -1.87
CA PRO A 635 -33.76 -2.05 -2.02
C PRO A 635 -33.56 -1.20 -3.28
N VAL A 636 -34.67 -0.83 -3.95
CA VAL A 636 -34.69 0.08 -5.12
C VAL A 636 -33.95 1.40 -4.86
N GLY A 637 -33.87 1.85 -3.60
CA GLY A 637 -33.11 3.03 -3.19
C GLY A 637 -31.62 3.01 -3.57
N ILE A 638 -31.02 1.82 -3.79
CA ILE A 638 -29.61 1.69 -4.21
C ILE A 638 -29.34 2.37 -5.56
N LEU A 639 -30.35 2.46 -6.43
CA LEU A 639 -30.25 3.06 -7.77
C LEU A 639 -29.97 4.57 -7.73
N LYS A 640 -30.18 5.22 -6.58
CA LYS A 640 -29.83 6.64 -6.38
C LYS A 640 -28.34 6.86 -6.13
N LEU A 641 -27.57 5.80 -5.84
CA LEU A 641 -26.14 5.88 -5.53
C LEU A 641 -25.29 5.93 -6.80
N ARG A 642 -25.42 7.02 -7.55
CA ARG A 642 -24.78 7.17 -8.88
C ARG A 642 -23.25 7.12 -8.86
N LYS A 643 -22.62 7.39 -7.72
CA LYS A 643 -21.15 7.33 -7.52
C LYS A 643 -20.66 5.94 -7.09
N LEU A 644 -21.55 4.96 -6.93
CA LEU A 644 -21.19 3.63 -6.45
C LEU A 644 -20.34 2.89 -7.50
N ARG A 645 -19.11 2.54 -7.13
CA ARG A 645 -18.14 1.83 -7.98
C ARG A 645 -18.01 0.36 -7.61
N HIS A 646 -18.14 0.04 -6.32
CA HIS A 646 -17.94 -1.31 -5.81
C HIS A 646 -19.14 -1.73 -4.96
N LEU A 647 -19.93 -2.68 -5.47
CA LEU A 647 -21.02 -3.31 -4.74
C LEU A 647 -20.70 -4.79 -4.52
N LEU A 648 -20.43 -5.16 -3.26
CA LEU A 648 -19.89 -6.47 -2.91
C LEU A 648 -20.86 -7.19 -1.98
N VAL A 649 -21.83 -7.89 -2.56
CA VAL A 649 -22.89 -8.58 -1.81
C VAL A 649 -22.80 -10.05 -2.17
N TYR A 650 -22.10 -10.82 -1.34
CA TYR A 650 -21.98 -12.26 -1.54
C TYR A 650 -21.34 -12.97 -0.35
N ARG A 651 -21.65 -14.26 -0.20
CA ARG A 651 -21.02 -15.15 0.78
C ARG A 651 -20.59 -16.45 0.12
N TYR A 652 -19.59 -17.07 0.74
CA TYR A 652 -19.18 -18.43 0.43
C TYR A 652 -19.49 -19.29 1.65
N GLU A 653 -20.13 -20.43 1.45
CA GLU A 653 -20.31 -21.45 2.48
C GLU A 653 -19.60 -22.73 2.04
N ILE A 654 -19.10 -23.48 3.02
CA ILE A 654 -18.53 -24.82 2.84
C ILE A 654 -19.62 -25.75 3.35
N ASP A 655 -20.22 -26.53 2.45
CA ASP A 655 -21.18 -27.57 2.85
C ASP A 655 -20.42 -28.75 3.46
N SER A 656 -21.01 -29.40 4.47
CA SER A 656 -20.42 -30.49 5.26
C SER A 656 -20.19 -31.79 4.48
N ASP A 657 -20.84 -31.95 3.32
CA ASP A 657 -20.48 -32.97 2.33
C ASP A 657 -19.39 -32.41 1.42
N ASP A 658 -18.13 -32.59 1.85
CA ASP A 658 -16.89 -32.22 1.17
C ASP A 658 -17.02 -32.16 -0.38
N ARG A 659 -17.12 -30.94 -0.95
CA ARG A 659 -16.54 -30.51 -2.27
C ARG A 659 -17.11 -29.20 -2.87
N ILE A 660 -18.16 -28.57 -2.33
CA ILE A 660 -18.78 -27.40 -2.96
C ILE A 660 -18.62 -26.14 -2.11
N HIS A 661 -17.94 -25.12 -2.67
CA HIS A 661 -18.10 -23.74 -2.20
C HIS A 661 -19.37 -23.17 -2.83
N THR A 662 -20.48 -23.16 -2.10
CA THR A 662 -21.72 -22.56 -2.60
C THR A 662 -21.58 -21.05 -2.58
N LYS A 663 -21.67 -20.44 -3.77
CA LYS A 663 -21.65 -18.99 -3.94
C LYS A 663 -23.08 -18.48 -3.83
N TYR A 664 -23.37 -17.71 -2.80
CA TYR A 664 -24.65 -17.03 -2.69
C TYR A 664 -24.51 -15.60 -3.20
N GLY A 665 -25.45 -15.25 -4.07
CA GLY A 665 -25.57 -13.94 -4.66
C GLY A 665 -26.63 -13.09 -4.00
N PHE A 666 -27.13 -12.13 -4.76
CA PHE A 666 -28.28 -11.32 -4.39
C PHE A 666 -29.17 -11.03 -5.61
N GLU A 667 -30.44 -10.78 -5.35
CA GLU A 667 -31.37 -10.28 -6.34
C GLU A 667 -31.26 -8.75 -6.46
N PRO A 668 -30.89 -8.22 -7.65
CA PRO A 668 -30.80 -6.79 -7.88
C PRO A 668 -32.19 -6.17 -8.08
N PRO A 669 -32.42 -4.88 -7.79
CA PRO A 669 -33.60 -4.20 -8.29
C PRO A 669 -33.51 -4.05 -9.82
N THR A 670 -34.67 -3.92 -10.47
CA THR A 670 -34.73 -3.57 -11.89
C THR A 670 -33.99 -2.26 -12.15
N GLN A 671 -33.39 -2.10 -13.33
CA GLN A 671 -32.59 -0.94 -13.73
C GLN A 671 -31.27 -0.79 -12.96
N ILE A 672 -30.72 -1.86 -12.38
CA ILE A 672 -29.37 -1.83 -11.79
C ILE A 672 -28.33 -1.34 -12.79
N GLY A 673 -28.52 -1.65 -14.09
CA GLY A 673 -27.73 -1.14 -15.23
C GLY A 673 -27.56 0.39 -15.30
N ASN A 674 -28.40 1.17 -14.60
CA ASN A 674 -28.31 2.63 -14.54
C ASN A 674 -27.16 3.14 -13.62
N LEU A 675 -26.48 2.27 -12.89
CA LEU A 675 -25.30 2.61 -12.09
C LEU A 675 -24.03 2.65 -12.96
N GLN A 676 -23.86 3.74 -13.71
CA GLN A 676 -22.81 3.86 -14.74
C GLN A 676 -21.37 3.91 -14.20
N SER A 677 -21.17 4.31 -12.94
CA SER A 677 -19.85 4.29 -12.30
C SER A 677 -19.43 2.91 -11.78
N MET A 678 -20.28 1.88 -11.94
CA MET A 678 -20.02 0.56 -11.39
C MET A 678 -18.80 -0.10 -12.06
N GLN A 679 -17.81 -0.46 -11.26
CA GLN A 679 -16.61 -1.18 -11.70
C GLN A 679 -16.59 -2.64 -11.27
N LYS A 680 -17.26 -2.98 -10.17
CA LYS A 680 -17.33 -4.35 -9.67
C LYS A 680 -18.70 -4.70 -9.13
N LEU A 681 -19.30 -5.69 -9.78
CA LEU A 681 -20.59 -6.27 -9.45
C LEU A 681 -20.44 -7.79 -9.47
N CYS A 682 -20.44 -8.43 -8.31
CA CYS A 682 -20.22 -9.88 -8.22
C CYS A 682 -21.44 -10.60 -7.68
N PHE A 683 -21.77 -11.72 -8.33
CA PHE A 683 -22.77 -12.71 -7.94
C PHE A 683 -24.18 -12.15 -7.89
N VAL A 684 -24.57 -11.51 -8.99
CA VAL A 684 -25.97 -11.16 -9.26
C VAL A 684 -26.74 -12.42 -9.59
N GLU A 685 -27.92 -12.62 -8.99
CA GLU A 685 -28.80 -13.73 -9.33
C GLU A 685 -29.58 -13.44 -10.62
N ALA A 686 -29.48 -14.34 -11.60
CA ALA A 686 -30.18 -14.21 -12.88
C ALA A 686 -31.64 -14.72 -12.81
N ASN A 687 -32.43 -14.27 -11.82
CA ASN A 687 -33.82 -14.73 -11.64
C ASN A 687 -34.83 -13.93 -12.47
N GLN A 688 -34.48 -12.70 -12.89
CA GLN A 688 -35.38 -11.73 -13.55
C GLN A 688 -35.39 -11.85 -15.10
N GLY A 689 -34.94 -12.98 -15.64
CA GLY A 689 -34.86 -13.24 -17.08
C GLY A 689 -33.85 -12.36 -17.82
N ASP A 690 -34.03 -12.24 -19.13
CA ASP A 690 -33.09 -11.58 -20.05
C ASP A 690 -32.96 -10.07 -19.82
N ASP A 691 -34.00 -9.40 -19.33
CA ASP A 691 -34.01 -7.94 -19.13
C ASP A 691 -32.86 -7.48 -18.23
N LEU A 692 -32.63 -8.21 -17.12
CA LEU A 692 -31.52 -7.96 -16.21
C LEU A 692 -30.16 -8.09 -16.94
N LEU A 693 -30.00 -9.10 -17.78
CA LEU A 693 -28.74 -9.34 -18.46
C LEU A 693 -28.48 -8.28 -19.53
N LEU A 694 -29.52 -7.84 -20.24
CA LEU A 694 -29.45 -6.77 -21.24
C LEU A 694 -29.07 -5.42 -20.62
N GLU A 695 -29.57 -5.10 -19.43
CA GLU A 695 -29.22 -3.84 -18.76
C GLU A 695 -27.79 -3.81 -18.22
N LEU A 696 -27.18 -4.96 -17.89
CA LEU A 696 -25.77 -5.02 -17.46
C LEU A 696 -24.83 -4.44 -18.53
N GLY A 697 -25.18 -4.58 -19.82
CA GLY A 697 -24.42 -4.02 -20.94
C GLY A 697 -24.37 -2.49 -20.97
N ARG A 698 -25.12 -1.78 -20.12
CA ARG A 698 -25.07 -0.32 -19.97
C ARG A 698 -23.93 0.15 -19.04
N MET A 699 -23.32 -0.76 -18.27
CA MET A 699 -22.24 -0.45 -17.31
C MET A 699 -20.86 -0.50 -17.96
N ASN A 700 -20.52 0.48 -18.79
CA ASN A 700 -19.26 0.51 -19.55
C ASN A 700 -17.97 0.52 -18.71
N GLN A 701 -18.02 0.91 -17.42
CA GLN A 701 -16.86 0.90 -16.51
C GLN A 701 -16.67 -0.44 -15.79
N LEU A 702 -17.51 -1.45 -16.06
CA LEU A 702 -17.51 -2.71 -15.32
C LEU A 702 -16.28 -3.56 -15.64
N ARG A 703 -15.41 -3.74 -14.65
CA ARG A 703 -14.16 -4.51 -14.74
C ARG A 703 -14.31 -5.94 -14.24
N ARG A 704 -15.28 -6.19 -13.35
CA ARG A 704 -15.56 -7.53 -12.85
C ARG A 704 -17.06 -7.77 -12.70
N LEU A 705 -17.53 -8.80 -13.40
CA LEU A 705 -18.90 -9.29 -13.35
C LEU A 705 -18.94 -10.71 -12.80
N GLY A 706 -19.86 -10.96 -11.87
CA GLY A 706 -20.20 -12.31 -11.43
C GLY A 706 -21.70 -12.53 -11.53
N ILE A 707 -22.12 -13.65 -12.10
CA ILE A 707 -23.52 -14.05 -12.23
C ILE A 707 -23.67 -15.45 -11.62
N VAL A 708 -24.74 -15.64 -10.85
CA VAL A 708 -25.14 -16.94 -10.30
C VAL A 708 -26.58 -17.25 -10.73
N LYS A 709 -27.02 -18.50 -10.53
CA LYS A 709 -28.33 -18.99 -11.01
C LYS A 709 -28.50 -18.82 -12.53
N PHE A 710 -27.42 -18.98 -13.28
CA PHE A 710 -27.41 -18.85 -14.73
C PHE A 710 -28.12 -20.04 -15.41
N ARG A 711 -28.80 -19.78 -16.54
CA ARG A 711 -29.55 -20.76 -17.34
C ARG A 711 -29.11 -20.67 -18.80
N LYS A 712 -29.40 -21.68 -19.61
CA LYS A 712 -29.02 -21.72 -21.02
C LYS A 712 -29.64 -20.55 -21.82
N GLU A 713 -30.91 -20.23 -21.56
CA GLU A 713 -31.65 -19.15 -22.24
C GLU A 713 -30.99 -17.77 -22.11
N HIS A 714 -30.34 -17.52 -20.97
CA HIS A 714 -29.63 -16.28 -20.65
C HIS A 714 -28.39 -16.02 -21.52
N GLY A 715 -27.88 -17.05 -22.21
CA GLY A 715 -26.65 -16.99 -23.01
C GLY A 715 -26.64 -15.84 -24.00
N LYS A 716 -27.69 -15.72 -24.81
CA LYS A 716 -27.78 -14.71 -25.88
C LYS A 716 -27.81 -13.29 -25.33
N ALA A 717 -28.63 -13.05 -24.30
CA ALA A 717 -28.73 -11.74 -23.65
C ALA A 717 -27.39 -11.32 -23.02
N LEU A 718 -26.74 -12.22 -22.27
CA LEU A 718 -25.44 -11.95 -21.66
C LEU A 718 -24.36 -11.68 -22.72
N CYS A 719 -24.29 -12.47 -23.79
CA CYS A 719 -23.32 -12.25 -24.87
C CYS A 719 -23.48 -10.85 -25.49
N SER A 720 -24.72 -10.41 -25.72
CA SER A 720 -25.01 -9.07 -26.25
C SER A 720 -24.60 -7.93 -25.31
N SER A 721 -24.57 -8.18 -24.00
CA SER A 721 -24.13 -7.22 -23.00
C SER A 721 -22.61 -7.23 -22.86
N VAL A 722 -21.99 -8.40 -22.78
CA VAL A 722 -20.53 -8.56 -22.63
C VAL A 722 -19.77 -7.90 -23.79
N THR A 723 -20.29 -7.93 -25.02
CA THR A 723 -19.70 -7.21 -26.16
C THR A 723 -19.62 -5.70 -25.97
N LYS A 724 -20.51 -5.11 -25.15
CA LYS A 724 -20.52 -3.67 -24.82
C LYS A 724 -19.62 -3.32 -23.63
N LEU A 725 -19.23 -4.33 -22.84
CA LEU A 725 -18.40 -4.15 -21.64
C LEU A 725 -16.91 -4.09 -22.00
N THR A 726 -16.48 -2.97 -22.58
CA THR A 726 -15.13 -2.82 -23.11
C THR A 726 -14.03 -2.91 -22.04
N GLU A 727 -14.34 -2.60 -20.78
CA GLU A 727 -13.39 -2.63 -19.64
C GLU A 727 -13.37 -3.94 -18.85
N LEU A 728 -14.12 -4.96 -19.28
CA LEU A 728 -14.29 -6.20 -18.51
C LEU A 728 -13.00 -7.01 -18.43
N ARG A 729 -12.49 -7.23 -17.20
CA ARG A 729 -11.27 -8.00 -16.92
C ARG A 729 -11.51 -9.36 -16.29
N ALA A 730 -12.67 -9.56 -15.67
CA ALA A 730 -13.02 -10.83 -15.03
C ALA A 730 -14.51 -11.12 -15.14
N LEU A 731 -14.84 -12.30 -15.64
CA LEU A 731 -16.21 -12.82 -15.74
C LEU A 731 -16.33 -14.12 -14.95
N SER A 732 -17.30 -14.20 -14.05
CA SER A 732 -17.64 -15.44 -13.33
C SER A 732 -19.09 -15.78 -13.58
N ILE A 733 -19.37 -16.99 -14.05
CA ILE A 733 -20.72 -17.50 -14.26
C ILE A 733 -20.87 -18.79 -13.45
N THR A 734 -22.00 -18.93 -12.78
CA THR A 734 -22.36 -20.13 -12.04
C THR A 734 -23.79 -20.50 -12.39
N ALA A 735 -23.95 -21.69 -12.97
CA ALA A 735 -25.24 -22.24 -13.35
C ALA A 735 -26.15 -22.42 -12.13
N ILE A 736 -27.45 -22.47 -12.35
CA ILE A 736 -28.45 -22.70 -11.29
C ILE A 736 -28.36 -24.10 -10.70
N THR A 737 -28.03 -25.08 -11.53
CA THR A 737 -27.82 -26.48 -11.15
C THR A 737 -26.57 -27.02 -11.83
N ASP A 738 -26.11 -28.18 -11.39
CA ASP A 738 -25.04 -28.96 -12.00
C ASP A 738 -25.46 -29.62 -13.33
N SER A 739 -26.75 -29.62 -13.67
CA SER A 739 -27.33 -30.12 -14.91
C SER A 739 -27.46 -29.06 -16.01
N GLU A 740 -27.52 -27.79 -15.62
CA GLU A 740 -27.82 -26.69 -16.53
C GLU A 740 -26.59 -26.28 -17.37
N PHE A 741 -26.83 -26.01 -18.65
CA PHE A 741 -25.78 -25.61 -19.58
C PHE A 741 -25.49 -24.12 -19.51
N ILE A 742 -24.20 -23.78 -19.54
CA ILE A 742 -23.72 -22.43 -19.80
C ILE A 742 -23.44 -22.31 -21.30
N ASP A 743 -24.27 -21.55 -22.01
CA ASP A 743 -24.08 -21.26 -23.43
C ASP A 743 -23.53 -19.84 -23.64
N LEU A 744 -22.29 -19.77 -24.15
CA LEU A 744 -21.61 -18.52 -24.51
C LEU A 744 -21.16 -18.54 -25.98
N GLY A 745 -21.73 -19.42 -26.81
CA GLY A 745 -21.38 -19.57 -28.22
C GLY A 745 -21.79 -18.39 -29.10
N CYS A 746 -22.70 -17.53 -28.62
CA CYS A 746 -23.17 -16.36 -29.35
C CYS A 746 -22.15 -15.20 -29.39
N LEU A 747 -21.01 -15.28 -28.69
CA LEU A 747 -19.95 -14.28 -28.77
C LEU A 747 -19.08 -14.51 -30.01
N SER A 748 -19.07 -13.54 -30.92
CA SER A 748 -18.28 -13.59 -32.15
C SER A 748 -16.78 -13.34 -31.95
N SER A 749 -16.39 -12.73 -30.82
CA SER A 749 -15.00 -12.43 -30.50
C SER A 749 -14.77 -12.35 -28.99
N PRO A 750 -13.56 -12.68 -28.49
CA PRO A 750 -13.22 -12.52 -27.08
C PRO A 750 -13.31 -11.05 -26.64
N PRO A 751 -13.78 -10.75 -25.41
CA PRO A 751 -13.71 -9.38 -24.90
C PRO A 751 -12.25 -8.97 -24.69
N ARG A 752 -11.87 -7.81 -25.27
CA ARG A 752 -10.47 -7.36 -25.43
C ARG A 752 -9.60 -7.42 -24.18
N PHE A 753 -10.14 -7.10 -23.01
CA PHE A 753 -9.38 -7.03 -21.75
C PHE A 753 -9.71 -8.19 -20.80
N LEU A 754 -10.45 -9.21 -21.24
CA LEU A 754 -10.84 -10.31 -20.38
C LEU A 754 -9.62 -11.16 -20.01
N GLN A 755 -9.20 -11.05 -18.75
CA GLN A 755 -8.05 -11.78 -18.22
C GLN A 755 -8.44 -13.02 -17.45
N ARG A 756 -9.68 -13.10 -16.93
CA ARG A 756 -10.09 -14.16 -16.01
C ARG A 756 -11.49 -14.64 -16.32
N LEU A 757 -11.63 -15.93 -16.56
CA LEU A 757 -12.90 -16.57 -16.79
C LEU A 757 -13.11 -17.70 -15.78
N TYR A 758 -14.25 -17.65 -15.10
CA TYR A 758 -14.65 -18.67 -14.14
C TYR A 758 -16.02 -19.22 -14.56
N LEU A 759 -16.07 -20.46 -15.02
CA LEU A 759 -17.30 -21.14 -15.38
C LEU A 759 -17.56 -22.27 -14.38
N THR A 760 -18.77 -22.35 -13.86
CA THR A 760 -19.19 -23.38 -12.91
C THR A 760 -20.57 -23.89 -13.33
N GLY A 761 -20.61 -25.05 -13.98
CA GLY A 761 -21.80 -25.63 -14.63
C GLY A 761 -21.43 -26.33 -15.94
N ARG A 762 -22.38 -27.06 -16.55
CA ARG A 762 -22.11 -27.88 -17.75
C ARG A 762 -21.82 -27.02 -18.98
N LEU A 763 -20.94 -27.50 -19.83
CA LEU A 763 -20.61 -26.91 -21.13
C LEU A 763 -20.84 -27.96 -22.21
N GLN A 764 -21.58 -27.59 -23.27
CA GLN A 764 -21.76 -28.48 -24.42
C GLN A 764 -20.44 -28.65 -25.19
N SER A 765 -19.71 -27.55 -25.34
CA SER A 765 -18.35 -27.49 -25.87
C SER A 765 -17.66 -26.23 -25.31
N LEU A 766 -16.36 -26.10 -25.50
CA LEU A 766 -15.68 -24.84 -25.21
C LEU A 766 -16.14 -23.77 -26.22
N PRO A 767 -16.50 -22.55 -25.75
CA PRO A 767 -16.83 -21.45 -26.65
C PRO A 767 -15.70 -21.17 -27.64
N GLU A 768 -16.02 -21.09 -28.94
CA GLU A 768 -15.02 -20.93 -30.00
C GLU A 768 -14.12 -19.72 -29.74
N TRP A 769 -14.66 -18.54 -29.45
CA TRP A 769 -13.87 -17.34 -29.18
C TRP A 769 -12.76 -17.48 -28.11
N LEU A 770 -12.80 -18.51 -27.25
CA LEU A 770 -11.71 -18.76 -26.30
C LEU A 770 -10.38 -19.04 -27.00
N HIS A 771 -10.36 -19.73 -28.15
CA HIS A 771 -9.11 -20.09 -28.84
C HIS A 771 -8.32 -18.86 -29.33
N SER A 772 -8.99 -17.72 -29.52
CA SER A 772 -8.40 -16.47 -30.01
C SER A 772 -8.17 -15.43 -28.91
N SER A 773 -8.25 -15.84 -27.63
CA SER A 773 -8.15 -14.92 -26.49
C SER A 773 -6.71 -14.68 -26.07
N ASP A 774 -6.07 -13.65 -26.62
CA ASP A 774 -4.70 -13.28 -26.27
C ASP A 774 -4.57 -12.75 -24.83
N SER A 775 -5.63 -12.19 -24.25
CA SER A 775 -5.56 -11.55 -22.92
C SER A 775 -5.80 -12.50 -21.74
N LEU A 776 -6.22 -13.74 -21.98
CA LEU A 776 -6.67 -14.64 -20.92
C LEU A 776 -5.50 -15.18 -20.09
N VAL A 777 -5.47 -14.83 -18.81
CA VAL A 777 -4.40 -15.23 -17.86
C VAL A 777 -4.84 -16.38 -16.97
N LYS A 778 -6.13 -16.46 -16.63
CA LYS A 778 -6.68 -17.49 -15.74
C LYS A 778 -8.00 -18.03 -16.26
N LEU A 779 -8.06 -19.35 -16.43
CA LEU A 779 -9.27 -20.08 -16.77
C LEU A 779 -9.59 -21.08 -15.65
N VAL A 780 -10.83 -21.06 -15.19
CA VAL A 780 -11.34 -22.00 -14.18
C VAL A 780 -12.63 -22.62 -14.71
N LEU A 781 -12.61 -23.93 -14.94
CA LEU A 781 -13.76 -24.71 -15.35
C LEU A 781 -14.10 -25.70 -14.22
N LYS A 782 -15.30 -25.57 -13.66
CA LYS A 782 -15.80 -26.47 -12.64
C LYS A 782 -17.09 -27.11 -13.11
N TRP A 783 -17.21 -28.42 -12.94
CA TRP A 783 -18.42 -29.18 -13.31
C TRP A 783 -18.80 -29.03 -14.79
N SER A 784 -17.81 -28.85 -15.66
CA SER A 784 -18.05 -28.58 -17.09
C SER A 784 -18.53 -29.79 -17.87
N GLN A 785 -18.23 -31.02 -17.40
CA GLN A 785 -18.61 -32.28 -18.06
C GLN A 785 -18.33 -32.30 -19.57
N LEU A 786 -17.19 -31.76 -19.99
CA LEU A 786 -16.80 -31.72 -21.39
C LEU A 786 -16.56 -33.15 -21.89
N SER A 787 -17.12 -33.44 -23.08
CA SER A 787 -16.90 -34.71 -23.79
C SER A 787 -15.54 -34.77 -24.49
N GLU A 788 -15.00 -33.61 -24.86
CA GLU A 788 -13.71 -33.46 -25.55
C GLU A 788 -12.62 -32.95 -24.59
N ASP A 789 -11.36 -33.24 -24.91
CA ASP A 789 -10.22 -32.76 -24.14
C ASP A 789 -10.02 -31.25 -24.32
N PRO A 790 -10.27 -30.42 -23.29
CA PRO A 790 -10.13 -28.97 -23.40
C PRO A 790 -8.68 -28.53 -23.65
N LEU A 791 -7.67 -29.35 -23.34
CA LEU A 791 -6.27 -28.98 -23.47
C LEU A 791 -5.85 -28.76 -24.93
N LEU A 792 -6.43 -29.52 -25.87
CA LEU A 792 -6.17 -29.35 -27.31
C LEU A 792 -6.55 -27.95 -27.80
N SER A 793 -7.62 -27.39 -27.24
CA SER A 793 -8.08 -26.03 -27.59
C SER A 793 -7.35 -24.93 -26.83
N LEU A 794 -6.85 -25.21 -25.63
CA LEU A 794 -6.26 -24.21 -24.73
C LEU A 794 -4.73 -24.08 -24.87
N GLN A 795 -4.06 -25.06 -25.49
CA GLN A 795 -2.59 -25.09 -25.62
C GLN A 795 -1.98 -23.89 -26.36
N HIS A 796 -2.79 -23.20 -27.18
CA HIS A 796 -2.33 -22.08 -28.01
C HIS A 796 -2.47 -20.71 -27.33
N LEU A 797 -2.97 -20.66 -26.09
CA LEU A 797 -3.19 -19.38 -25.40
C LEU A 797 -1.87 -18.80 -24.85
N PRO A 798 -1.41 -17.66 -25.37
CA PRO A 798 -0.04 -17.19 -25.13
C PRO A 798 0.20 -16.69 -23.70
N ASN A 799 -0.86 -16.26 -23.00
CA ASN A 799 -0.76 -15.62 -21.68
C ASN A 799 -1.42 -16.43 -20.55
N LEU A 800 -1.88 -17.66 -20.81
CA LEU A 800 -2.55 -18.48 -19.81
C LEU A 800 -1.55 -19.02 -18.78
N VAL A 801 -1.56 -18.45 -17.57
CA VAL A 801 -0.66 -18.82 -16.46
C VAL A 801 -1.31 -19.84 -15.51
N HIS A 802 -2.64 -19.83 -15.42
CA HIS A 802 -3.39 -20.71 -14.52
C HIS A 802 -4.58 -21.37 -15.21
N LEU A 803 -4.57 -22.70 -15.23
CA LEU A 803 -5.71 -23.53 -15.61
C LEU A 803 -6.14 -24.40 -14.43
N GLU A 804 -7.42 -24.31 -14.06
CA GLU A 804 -8.03 -25.17 -13.03
C GLU A 804 -9.24 -25.88 -13.62
N LEU A 805 -9.16 -27.21 -13.68
CA LEU A 805 -10.23 -28.10 -14.09
C LEU A 805 -10.67 -28.91 -12.87
N VAL A 806 -11.93 -28.72 -12.45
CA VAL A 806 -12.53 -29.45 -11.32
C VAL A 806 -13.74 -30.20 -11.83
N GLN A 807 -13.65 -31.54 -11.92
CA GLN A 807 -14.71 -32.39 -12.48
C GLN A 807 -15.14 -31.94 -13.89
N GLY A 808 -14.13 -31.71 -14.74
CA GLY A 808 -14.32 -31.04 -16.03
C GLY A 808 -14.51 -31.96 -17.24
N LEU A 809 -14.24 -33.26 -17.11
CA LEU A 809 -14.20 -34.25 -18.20
C LEU A 809 -15.08 -35.46 -17.88
N GLN A 810 -15.85 -35.95 -18.85
CA GLN A 810 -16.61 -37.19 -18.75
C GLN A 810 -16.01 -38.22 -19.73
N ARG A 811 -15.35 -39.27 -19.21
CA ARG A 811 -14.88 -40.43 -20.01
C ARG A 811 -15.53 -41.70 -19.46
N GLY A 812 -16.60 -42.17 -20.11
CA GLY A 812 -17.34 -43.38 -19.69
C GLY A 812 -18.21 -43.18 -18.43
N ASP A 813 -18.72 -44.30 -17.88
CA ASP A 813 -19.63 -44.34 -16.71
C ASP A 813 -18.96 -43.99 -15.37
N ASP A 814 -17.65 -43.72 -15.35
CA ASP A 814 -16.93 -43.31 -14.15
C ASP A 814 -16.48 -41.83 -14.21
N MET A 815 -17.00 -41.00 -13.30
CA MET A 815 -16.45 -39.66 -13.04
C MET A 815 -15.10 -39.78 -12.31
N LEU A 816 -13.99 -39.50 -13.00
CA LEU A 816 -12.67 -39.42 -12.35
C LEU A 816 -12.63 -38.26 -11.34
N PRO A 817 -12.23 -38.49 -10.07
CA PRO A 817 -11.90 -37.42 -9.15
C PRO A 817 -10.52 -36.88 -9.53
N SER A 818 -10.46 -35.93 -10.45
CA SER A 818 -9.19 -35.31 -10.80
C SER A 818 -9.29 -33.79 -10.73
N LYS A 819 -8.70 -33.24 -9.67
CA LYS A 819 -8.39 -31.82 -9.54
C LYS A 819 -7.07 -31.60 -10.27
N TRP A 820 -7.12 -31.20 -11.55
CA TRP A 820 -5.92 -30.81 -12.27
C TRP A 820 -5.70 -29.32 -12.05
N ILE A 821 -4.63 -28.99 -11.32
CA ILE A 821 -4.10 -27.63 -11.24
C ILE A 821 -2.79 -27.65 -12.04
N SER A 822 -2.77 -26.93 -13.16
CA SER A 822 -1.54 -26.61 -13.87
C SER A 822 -1.25 -25.13 -13.66
N THR A 823 -0.08 -24.85 -13.08
CA THR A 823 0.53 -23.52 -12.99
C THR A 823 1.76 -23.55 -13.89
N ALA A 824 1.81 -22.68 -14.90
CA ALA A 824 2.93 -22.56 -15.81
C ALA A 824 4.17 -21.96 -15.12
#